data_AF-A0AAD1YBQ6-F1
#
_entry.id   AF-A0AAD1YBQ6-F1
#
_cell.length_a   1.000
_cell.length_b   1.000
_cell.length_c   1.000
_cell.angle_alpha   90.00
_cell.angle_beta   90.00
_cell.angle_gamma   90.00
#
_symmetry.space_group_name_H-M   'P 1'
#
loop_
_entity.id
_entity.type
_entity.pdbx_description
1 polymer ?
#
loop_
_entity_poly.entity_id
_entity_poly.type
_entity_poly.pdbx_seq_one_letter_code
_entity_poly.pdbx_strand_id
1 'polypeptide(L)'
;MQNKICPEKDFLEKLEDHRGEIEESKGRRFVGGSGEGDEELGGQQWDFGGKGLDFVGERGKVTLEREFRQKMDRSASEEKEMELIDGDRRDGCYKSDSNISKIMLFGDTDNAVSLSSIEEDLFSDQNKSQEESKNGKVDKSFINILLKKIRIEGNIKEVMRSIVSKEYVETQEYRLEFNIWRCIKIFIYHMCWFFFGYLFGFVMLLIEGKNLTENMGFLLGHQVKLGAHQAIAYLSFISYMVLSIFSPNYWWFGDTSRKFLIVMIMCRSFVIGVRYGFMSTARYRLLRSKANYSWIRSDLLLFGWLELTPKTLKEEINASKARIEIDNDQFEFTFWQDIPKSLDQKLSKQDYYDRIKPEGHYKNIIHLQKEILAKMKLNNNCTIDDELDLIHNPEITVSKTMEKRKLKSKIESFINLKLPNSVEDLPRLKTKKIYKGEPILREMGLLESSINNSFLPIYFIVIVRLILPTLSSLIEHDFKFPFEWYEYILILLEGVLILVVYGANLSFMFAGIIDFKRKLFFMKILNSLISFEKDKKFVFSSYFPTLNVCSINNLSSWLVLRESCLDLGRKYTQRIFIYCSVFMFFYLTLFVFMVLCLLKFLEYELSLGFYIVGAFDIIVVLGIMLNILRMGAKVNKYFNIHKRSLLSLKKQVWKARNNYGIAISQRYSGYIKRKRFAEMLISMNLKKDKRNDYLDRLLEQINVINEELDFFKETNPLKLMGLTASDQLLNSIYTGLVSVAFALAQSFYQDLGNFGR
;
A
#
# COMPACT_ATOMS: atom_id res chain seq x y z
N MET A 1 45.40 9.66 -9.80
CA MET A 1 44.64 10.68 -9.06
C MET A 1 44.30 10.12 -7.68
N GLN A 2 45.17 10.38 -6.71
CA GLN A 2 44.95 10.10 -5.29
C GLN A 2 44.37 11.35 -4.61
N ASN A 3 43.75 11.10 -3.45
CA ASN A 3 43.20 12.01 -2.44
C ASN A 3 41.76 12.48 -2.65
N LYS A 4 40.85 11.91 -1.84
CA LYS A 4 39.88 12.69 -1.06
C LYS A 4 39.50 11.96 0.23
N ILE A 5 39.65 12.72 1.30
CA ILE A 5 39.59 12.41 2.73
C ILE A 5 38.12 12.34 3.21
N CYS A 6 37.83 11.41 4.13
CA CYS A 6 36.58 11.31 4.89
C CYS A 6 36.52 12.33 6.04
N PRO A 7 35.36 12.98 6.31
CA PRO A 7 35.16 13.76 7.54
C PRO A 7 34.20 13.00 8.47
N GLU A 8 34.73 12.12 9.33
CA GLU A 8 33.91 11.47 10.37
C GLU A 8 34.65 11.33 11.73
N LYS A 9 35.92 11.79 11.82
CA LYS A 9 36.68 11.76 13.07
C LYS A 9 36.67 13.07 13.88
N ASP A 10 36.48 14.23 13.24
CA ASP A 10 36.50 15.56 13.91
C ASP A 10 35.26 15.89 14.76
N PHE A 11 34.23 15.04 14.75
CA PHE A 11 33.00 15.29 15.50
C PHE A 11 32.95 14.55 16.85
N LEU A 12 33.72 13.47 17.00
CA LEU A 12 33.78 12.71 18.25
C LEU A 12 34.83 13.27 19.22
N GLU A 13 35.86 13.95 18.72
CA GLU A 13 36.91 14.58 19.54
C GLU A 13 36.48 15.93 20.14
N LYS A 14 35.34 16.50 19.71
CA LYS A 14 34.77 17.76 20.24
C LYS A 14 33.65 17.59 21.27
N LEU A 15 33.27 16.35 21.61
CA LEU A 15 32.20 16.06 22.56
C LEU A 15 32.71 15.59 23.94
N GLU A 16 34.00 15.32 24.09
CA GLU A 16 34.62 14.99 25.39
C GLU A 16 35.17 16.23 26.13
N ASP A 17 35.23 17.39 25.48
CA ASP A 17 35.91 18.59 26.02
C ASP A 17 35.00 19.60 26.76
N HIS A 18 33.74 19.23 27.08
CA HIS A 18 32.77 20.11 27.76
C HIS A 18 32.08 19.47 28.98
N ARG A 19 32.71 18.49 29.61
CA ARG A 19 32.21 17.86 30.84
C ARG A 19 33.28 17.82 31.94
N GLY A 20 33.76 19.00 32.35
CA GLY A 20 34.73 19.06 33.44
C GLY A 20 35.21 20.46 33.83
N GLU A 21 34.31 21.43 34.07
CA GLU A 21 34.71 22.70 34.72
C GLU A 21 33.60 23.26 35.62
N ILE A 22 33.30 22.57 36.73
CA ILE A 22 32.92 23.19 38.01
C ILE A 22 33.46 22.28 39.11
N GLU A 23 34.71 22.46 39.51
CA GLU A 23 35.16 22.44 40.91
C GLU A 23 36.68 22.62 41.01
N GLU A 24 37.07 23.39 42.02
CA GLU A 24 38.41 23.48 42.62
C GLU A 24 39.58 24.13 41.87
N SER A 25 39.65 25.44 42.10
CA SER A 25 40.88 26.13 42.50
C SER A 25 41.81 25.30 43.41
N LYS A 26 43.07 25.09 42.99
CA LYS A 26 44.30 25.41 43.74
C LYS A 26 45.54 24.78 43.07
N GLY A 27 46.48 25.62 42.66
CA GLY A 27 47.89 25.41 43.00
C GLY A 27 48.85 24.84 41.95
N ARG A 28 49.70 25.75 41.44
CA ARG A 28 51.16 25.62 41.18
C ARG A 28 51.68 24.90 39.92
N ARG A 29 52.28 25.75 39.07
CA ARG A 29 53.69 25.82 38.59
C ARG A 29 54.32 24.68 37.76
N PHE A 30 54.63 25.09 36.52
CA PHE A 30 55.92 25.07 35.78
C PHE A 30 56.52 23.80 35.17
N VAL A 31 57.21 24.06 34.05
CA VAL A 31 58.15 23.26 33.21
C VAL A 31 57.45 22.44 32.11
N GLY A 32 57.77 22.49 30.81
CA GLY A 32 58.91 23.05 30.07
C GLY A 32 59.58 21.95 29.21
N GLY A 33 59.73 22.18 27.90
CA GLY A 33 60.57 21.39 26.95
C GLY A 33 59.82 20.29 26.17
N SER A 34 59.75 20.28 24.82
CA SER A 34 60.78 20.22 23.76
C SER A 34 61.44 18.84 23.61
N GLY A 35 61.44 18.29 22.38
CA GLY A 35 62.45 17.32 21.96
C GLY A 35 61.97 16.22 21.03
N GLU A 36 62.52 16.23 19.82
CA GLU A 36 62.53 15.20 18.78
C GLU A 36 63.10 13.85 19.25
N GLY A 37 62.87 12.79 18.46
CA GLY A 37 63.64 11.55 18.57
C GLY A 37 63.05 10.38 17.80
N ASP A 38 63.83 9.88 16.85
CA ASP A 38 63.54 8.90 15.80
C ASP A 38 63.37 7.43 16.24
N GLU A 39 62.84 6.65 15.27
CA GLU A 39 63.10 5.24 14.93
C GLU A 39 63.15 4.17 16.03
N GLU A 40 62.27 3.16 15.92
CA GLU A 40 62.75 1.78 15.69
C GLU A 40 61.66 0.81 15.21
N LEU A 41 62.14 -0.14 14.41
CA LEU A 41 61.44 -1.23 13.72
C LEU A 41 60.87 -2.26 14.71
N GLY A 42 59.66 -2.75 14.42
CA GLY A 42 59.10 -3.91 15.10
C GLY A 42 57.93 -4.49 14.33
N GLY A 43 58.23 -5.39 13.38
CA GLY A 43 57.20 -6.18 12.70
C GLY A 43 56.54 -7.15 13.68
N GLN A 44 55.22 -7.13 13.75
CA GLN A 44 54.44 -8.25 14.27
C GLN A 44 53.12 -8.41 13.51
N GLN A 45 53.09 -9.56 12.87
CA GLN A 45 52.01 -10.37 12.33
C GLN A 45 50.65 -10.17 13.03
N TRP A 46 49.64 -9.76 12.26
CA TRP A 46 48.25 -9.67 12.71
C TRP A 46 47.54 -11.00 12.43
N ASP A 47 47.40 -11.83 13.47
CA ASP A 47 46.43 -12.92 13.50
C ASP A 47 45.06 -12.38 13.96
N PHE A 48 44.06 -12.50 13.09
CA PHE A 48 42.69 -12.15 13.40
C PHE A 48 42.08 -13.17 14.37
N GLY A 49 41.71 -12.66 15.55
CA GLY A 49 40.94 -13.39 16.55
C GLY A 49 39.53 -13.73 16.06
N GLY A 50 39.21 -15.01 16.05
CA GLY A 50 37.84 -15.52 16.06
C GLY A 50 37.38 -15.76 17.49
N LYS A 51 36.60 -14.83 18.06
CA LYS A 51 35.73 -15.09 19.21
C LYS A 51 34.35 -14.52 18.94
N GLY A 52 33.36 -15.38 19.16
CA GLY A 52 31.97 -15.20 18.78
C GLY A 52 31.32 -13.97 19.43
N LEU A 53 30.49 -13.31 18.63
CA LEU A 53 29.47 -12.37 19.08
C LEU A 53 28.16 -13.15 19.21
N ASP A 54 27.80 -13.41 20.46
CA ASP A 54 26.49 -13.91 20.85
C ASP A 54 25.39 -12.90 20.46
N PHE A 55 24.39 -13.39 19.74
CA PHE A 55 23.14 -12.69 19.50
C PHE A 55 22.36 -12.54 20.81
N VAL A 56 22.36 -11.33 21.37
CA VAL A 56 21.35 -10.89 22.34
C VAL A 56 20.03 -10.72 21.58
N GLY A 57 19.17 -11.74 21.61
CA GLY A 57 17.90 -11.68 20.86
C GLY A 57 16.84 -12.73 21.16
N GLU A 58 16.98 -13.58 22.20
CA GLU A 58 15.94 -14.59 22.52
C GLU A 58 15.50 -14.63 23.99
N ARG A 59 16.30 -14.14 24.96
CA ARG A 59 15.90 -14.19 26.38
C ARG A 59 14.76 -13.23 26.76
N GLY A 60 14.58 -12.12 26.04
CA GLY A 60 13.47 -11.19 26.26
C GLY A 60 12.10 -11.75 25.86
N LYS A 61 12.04 -12.58 24.81
CA LYS A 61 10.79 -13.19 24.32
C LYS A 61 10.29 -14.31 25.23
N VAL A 62 11.20 -15.16 25.71
CA VAL A 62 10.84 -16.28 26.60
C VAL A 62 10.33 -15.79 27.97
N THR A 63 10.84 -14.65 28.44
CA THR A 63 10.41 -14.07 29.72
C THR A 63 9.02 -13.44 29.63
N LEU A 64 8.73 -12.72 28.54
CA LEU A 64 7.39 -12.17 28.26
C LEU A 64 6.35 -13.26 28.00
N GLU A 65 6.72 -14.35 27.32
CA GLU A 65 5.81 -15.47 27.08
C GLU A 65 5.51 -16.28 28.35
N ARG A 66 6.49 -16.38 29.28
CA ARG A 66 6.26 -16.95 30.62
C ARG A 66 5.36 -16.07 31.48
N GLU A 67 5.58 -14.75 31.51
CA GLU A 67 4.73 -13.83 32.27
C GLU A 67 3.29 -13.79 31.71
N PHE A 68 3.13 -13.88 30.39
CA PHE A 68 1.83 -13.92 29.75
C PHE A 68 1.07 -15.23 30.05
N ARG A 69 1.74 -16.38 29.98
CA ARG A 69 1.15 -17.67 30.40
C ARG A 69 0.79 -17.67 31.88
N GLN A 70 1.65 -17.14 32.74
CA GLN A 70 1.41 -17.09 34.18
C GLN A 70 0.23 -16.17 34.55
N LYS A 71 -0.01 -15.10 33.77
CA LYS A 71 -1.22 -14.26 33.90
C LYS A 71 -2.49 -14.97 33.40
N MET A 72 -2.42 -15.69 32.28
CA MET A 72 -3.56 -16.47 31.76
C MET A 72 -3.96 -17.61 32.71
N ASP A 73 -3.00 -18.30 33.31
CA ASP A 73 -3.27 -19.38 34.27
C ASP A 73 -3.87 -18.85 35.58
N ARG A 74 -3.50 -17.63 36.01
CA ARG A 74 -4.14 -16.96 37.16
C ARG A 74 -5.58 -16.56 36.87
N SER A 75 -5.86 -15.98 35.70
CA SER A 75 -7.23 -15.64 35.31
C SER A 75 -8.13 -16.87 35.17
N ALA A 76 -7.61 -17.99 34.65
CA ALA A 76 -8.34 -19.26 34.59
C ALA A 76 -8.59 -19.89 35.97
N SER A 77 -7.71 -19.64 36.95
CA SER A 77 -7.94 -20.08 38.34
C SER A 77 -8.98 -19.22 39.07
N GLU A 78 -9.00 -17.90 38.83
CA GLU A 78 -10.00 -16.98 39.40
C GLU A 78 -11.41 -17.22 38.83
N GLU A 79 -11.51 -17.61 37.55
CA GLU A 79 -12.78 -17.97 36.91
C GLU A 79 -13.38 -19.28 37.48
N LYS A 80 -12.53 -20.26 37.80
CA LYS A 80 -12.93 -21.50 38.51
C LYS A 80 -13.32 -21.27 39.97
N GLU A 81 -12.72 -20.28 40.64
CA GLU A 81 -13.06 -19.94 42.02
C GLU A 81 -14.39 -19.17 42.10
N MET A 82 -14.73 -18.37 41.08
CA MET A 82 -16.05 -17.74 40.96
C MET A 82 -17.19 -18.72 40.63
N GLU A 83 -16.93 -19.76 39.82
CA GLU A 83 -17.95 -20.81 39.57
C GLU A 83 -18.27 -21.66 40.81
N LEU A 84 -17.36 -21.75 41.78
CA LEU A 84 -17.57 -22.48 43.04
C LEU A 84 -18.36 -21.67 44.09
N ILE A 85 -18.49 -20.36 43.92
CA ILE A 85 -19.20 -19.48 44.88
C ILE A 85 -20.69 -19.31 44.53
N ASP A 86 -21.10 -19.60 43.28
CA ASP A 86 -22.49 -19.40 42.81
C ASP A 86 -23.36 -20.68 42.86
N GLY A 87 -22.82 -21.78 43.40
CA GLY A 87 -23.48 -23.10 43.48
C GLY A 87 -24.43 -23.30 44.66
N ASP A 88 -24.49 -22.36 45.61
CA ASP A 88 -25.11 -22.58 46.92
C ASP A 88 -26.21 -21.55 47.23
N ARG A 89 -27.23 -21.49 46.37
CA ARG A 89 -28.50 -20.79 46.64
C ARG A 89 -29.56 -21.12 45.58
N ARG A 90 -30.33 -22.19 45.81
CA ARG A 90 -31.76 -22.25 45.44
C ARG A 90 -32.41 -23.55 45.95
N ASP A 91 -33.15 -23.42 47.03
CA ASP A 91 -34.32 -24.25 47.34
C ASP A 91 -35.36 -23.38 48.05
N GLY A 92 -36.62 -23.44 47.63
CA GLY A 92 -37.72 -22.80 48.35
C GLY A 92 -38.93 -22.33 47.54
N CYS A 93 -39.84 -23.27 47.29
CA CYS A 93 -41.29 -23.17 47.51
C CYS A 93 -42.21 -22.14 46.79
N TYR A 94 -43.16 -22.74 46.06
CA TYR A 94 -44.64 -22.63 46.16
C TYR A 94 -45.50 -21.67 45.28
N LYS A 95 -46.48 -22.34 44.62
CA LYS A 95 -47.90 -22.00 44.29
C LYS A 95 -48.18 -20.88 43.29
N SER A 96 -48.70 -21.22 42.11
CA SER A 96 -50.13 -21.42 41.71
C SER A 96 -50.91 -20.12 41.61
N ASP A 97 -51.37 -19.77 40.40
CA ASP A 97 -52.79 -19.78 40.07
C ASP A 97 -53.06 -19.35 38.62
N SER A 98 -54.15 -19.93 38.13
CA SER A 98 -54.78 -19.88 36.81
C SER A 98 -55.48 -18.55 36.48
N ASN A 99 -55.56 -18.22 35.19
CA ASN A 99 -56.74 -17.68 34.47
C ASN A 99 -56.42 -17.65 32.95
N ILE A 100 -57.13 -18.41 32.09
CA ILE A 100 -58.32 -18.02 31.27
C ILE A 100 -58.01 -16.77 30.40
N SER A 101 -58.09 -16.74 29.06
CA SER A 101 -59.07 -17.31 28.12
C SER A 101 -58.60 -17.29 26.65
N LYS A 102 -59.16 -18.23 25.87
CA LYS A 102 -59.24 -18.33 24.41
C LYS A 102 -59.62 -17.02 23.68
N ILE A 103 -58.99 -16.75 22.53
CA ILE A 103 -59.67 -16.29 21.31
C ILE A 103 -59.16 -17.10 20.11
N MET A 104 -60.12 -17.56 19.31
CA MET A 104 -60.01 -18.38 18.10
C MET A 104 -59.83 -17.53 16.83
N LEU A 105 -59.10 -18.10 15.88
CA LEU A 105 -59.38 -18.25 14.44
C LEU A 105 -59.14 -17.14 13.39
N PHE A 106 -58.56 -17.65 12.28
CA PHE A 106 -58.52 -17.27 10.87
C PHE A 106 -57.64 -16.10 10.39
N GLY A 107 -56.79 -16.45 9.42
CA GLY A 107 -56.04 -15.54 8.56
C GLY A 107 -54.96 -16.27 7.76
N ASP A 108 -55.37 -17.04 6.75
CA ASP A 108 -54.49 -17.34 5.61
C ASP A 108 -54.12 -16.03 4.92
N THR A 109 -52.85 -15.86 4.54
CA THR A 109 -52.45 -15.46 3.19
C THR A 109 -50.93 -15.44 3.08
N ASP A 110 -50.48 -16.08 2.01
CA ASP A 110 -49.13 -16.05 1.48
C ASP A 110 -48.57 -14.63 1.38
N ASN A 111 -47.44 -14.41 2.04
CA ASN A 111 -46.48 -13.38 1.65
C ASN A 111 -45.09 -13.95 1.87
N ALA A 112 -44.54 -14.59 0.84
CA ALA A 112 -43.12 -14.88 0.75
C ALA A 112 -42.37 -13.54 0.64
N VAL A 113 -42.06 -12.94 1.79
CA VAL A 113 -41.16 -11.79 1.89
C VAL A 113 -39.78 -12.28 1.43
N SER A 114 -39.29 -11.75 0.31
CA SER A 114 -37.98 -12.14 -0.21
C SER A 114 -36.90 -11.72 0.78
N LEU A 115 -35.98 -12.64 1.10
CA LEU A 115 -34.85 -12.40 2.01
C LEU A 115 -34.05 -11.13 1.67
N SER A 116 -34.03 -10.72 0.40
CA SER A 116 -33.37 -9.49 -0.06
C SER A 116 -34.02 -8.20 0.48
N SER A 117 -35.34 -8.18 0.70
CA SER A 117 -36.04 -7.01 1.26
C SER A 117 -35.78 -6.85 2.76
N ILE A 118 -35.64 -7.97 3.48
CA ILE A 118 -35.27 -7.99 4.90
C ILE A 118 -33.80 -7.58 5.09
N GLU A 119 -32.90 -7.96 4.18
CA GLU A 119 -31.50 -7.50 4.18
C GLU A 119 -31.40 -5.98 3.96
N GLU A 120 -32.17 -5.38 3.05
CA GLU A 120 -32.17 -3.93 2.83
C GLU A 120 -32.70 -3.14 4.05
N ASP A 121 -33.76 -3.61 4.70
CA ASP A 121 -34.28 -2.98 5.92
C ASP A 121 -33.29 -3.11 7.10
N LEU A 122 -32.59 -4.25 7.22
CA LEU A 122 -31.57 -4.51 8.25
C LEU A 122 -30.35 -3.58 8.16
N PHE A 123 -29.94 -3.20 6.94
CA PHE A 123 -28.84 -2.25 6.76
C PHE A 123 -29.23 -0.79 7.08
N SER A 124 -30.52 -0.47 7.03
CA SER A 124 -31.01 0.88 7.36
C SER A 124 -31.03 1.14 8.86
N ASP A 125 -31.33 0.13 9.68
CA ASP A 125 -31.42 0.25 11.15
C ASP A 125 -30.06 0.21 11.86
N GLN A 126 -29.05 -0.46 11.30
CA GLN A 126 -27.67 -0.45 11.86
C GLN A 126 -27.02 0.94 11.86
N ASN A 127 -27.44 1.86 10.97
CA ASN A 127 -26.87 3.21 10.91
C ASN A 127 -27.48 4.17 11.94
N LYS A 128 -28.67 3.87 12.46
CA LYS A 128 -29.27 4.63 13.59
C LYS A 128 -28.64 4.25 14.93
N SER A 129 -28.10 3.03 15.03
CA SER A 129 -27.65 2.49 16.31
C SER A 129 -26.23 2.89 16.72
N GLN A 130 -25.42 3.36 15.76
CA GLN A 130 -24.09 3.91 16.05
C GLN A 130 -24.12 5.28 16.77
N GLU A 131 -25.21 6.05 16.67
CA GLU A 131 -25.33 7.35 17.39
C GLU A 131 -25.69 7.19 18.88
N GLU A 132 -26.24 6.04 19.31
CA GLU A 132 -26.71 5.82 20.70
C GLU A 132 -25.75 5.03 21.60
N SER A 133 -24.63 4.50 21.08
CA SER A 133 -23.72 3.62 21.84
C SER A 133 -22.82 4.31 22.90
N LYS A 134 -22.94 5.63 23.09
CA LYS A 134 -22.09 6.40 24.02
C LYS A 134 -22.28 6.08 25.52
N ASN A 135 -23.25 5.26 25.91
CA ASN A 135 -23.59 5.01 27.31
C ASN A 135 -23.35 3.58 27.83
N GLY A 136 -22.59 2.73 27.11
CA GLY A 136 -22.29 1.37 27.58
C GLY A 136 -23.52 0.46 27.77
N LYS A 137 -24.71 0.92 27.34
CA LYS A 137 -25.90 0.08 27.23
C LYS A 137 -25.76 -0.75 25.97
N VAL A 138 -25.82 -2.07 26.13
CA VAL A 138 -25.93 -3.01 25.02
C VAL A 138 -27.03 -2.53 24.08
N ASP A 139 -26.65 -2.28 22.84
CA ASP A 139 -27.50 -1.69 21.81
C ASP A 139 -28.76 -2.54 21.62
N LYS A 140 -29.92 -2.01 22.04
CA LYS A 140 -31.21 -2.71 21.94
C LYS A 140 -31.55 -3.05 20.48
N SER A 141 -31.03 -2.29 19.51
CA SER A 141 -31.22 -2.62 18.10
C SER A 141 -30.39 -3.84 17.69
N PHE A 142 -29.15 -3.97 18.17
CA PHE A 142 -28.35 -5.16 17.97
C PHE A 142 -29.01 -6.37 18.61
N ILE A 143 -29.52 -6.24 19.84
CA ILE A 143 -30.30 -7.30 20.50
C ILE A 143 -31.56 -7.64 19.69
N ASN A 144 -32.30 -6.66 19.18
CA ASN A 144 -33.51 -6.91 18.38
C ASN A 144 -33.20 -7.56 17.03
N ILE A 145 -32.11 -7.18 16.37
CA ILE A 145 -31.63 -7.81 15.14
C ILE A 145 -31.19 -9.24 15.43
N LEU A 146 -30.43 -9.44 16.53
CA LEU A 146 -30.02 -10.75 16.99
C LEU A 146 -31.25 -11.61 17.27
N LEU A 147 -32.22 -11.11 18.04
CA LEU A 147 -33.47 -11.80 18.36
C LEU A 147 -34.33 -12.09 17.13
N LYS A 148 -34.40 -11.17 16.16
CA LYS A 148 -35.10 -11.38 14.89
C LYS A 148 -34.42 -12.47 14.07
N LYS A 149 -33.09 -12.45 13.99
CA LYS A 149 -32.30 -13.47 13.27
C LYS A 149 -32.35 -14.83 13.97
N ILE A 150 -32.27 -14.85 15.30
CA ILE A 150 -32.48 -16.01 16.16
C ILE A 150 -33.88 -16.61 15.96
N ARG A 151 -34.91 -15.75 15.88
CA ARG A 151 -36.30 -16.18 15.68
C ARG A 151 -36.53 -16.78 14.29
N ILE A 152 -35.79 -16.31 13.29
CA ILE A 152 -35.85 -16.82 11.91
C ILE A 152 -35.04 -18.11 11.75
N GLU A 153 -33.82 -18.15 12.28
CA GLU A 153 -32.90 -19.29 12.09
C GLU A 153 -33.06 -20.39 13.17
N GLY A 154 -33.83 -20.14 14.24
CA GLY A 154 -34.15 -21.10 15.29
C GLY A 154 -32.97 -21.50 16.19
N ASN A 155 -31.74 -21.07 15.90
CA ASN A 155 -30.54 -21.52 16.60
C ASN A 155 -29.58 -20.37 16.97
N ILE A 156 -29.73 -19.83 18.18
CA ILE A 156 -28.87 -18.77 18.76
C ILE A 156 -27.39 -19.09 18.62
N LYS A 157 -27.04 -20.37 18.79
CA LYS A 157 -25.66 -20.84 18.75
C LYS A 157 -25.04 -20.67 17.37
N GLU A 158 -25.81 -20.83 16.29
CA GLU A 158 -25.32 -20.64 14.92
C GLU A 158 -25.19 -19.17 14.55
N VAL A 159 -26.15 -18.33 14.94
CA VAL A 159 -26.07 -16.87 14.74
C VAL A 159 -24.85 -16.31 15.48
N MET A 160 -24.70 -16.60 16.77
CA MET A 160 -23.53 -16.12 17.54
C MET A 160 -22.22 -16.68 16.99
N ARG A 161 -22.18 -17.97 16.63
CA ARG A 161 -21.00 -18.55 15.98
C ARG A 161 -20.68 -17.84 14.67
N SER A 162 -21.69 -17.46 13.88
CA SER A 162 -21.48 -16.74 12.62
C SER A 162 -20.90 -15.33 12.83
N ILE A 163 -21.39 -14.59 13.84
CA ILE A 163 -20.91 -13.23 14.15
C ILE A 163 -19.51 -13.27 14.74
N VAL A 164 -19.32 -14.07 15.81
CA VAL A 164 -18.02 -14.23 16.47
C VAL A 164 -16.99 -14.78 15.49
N SER A 165 -17.36 -15.75 14.64
CA SER A 165 -16.43 -16.25 13.62
C SER A 165 -16.08 -15.20 12.58
N LYS A 166 -17.02 -14.32 12.18
CA LYS A 166 -16.74 -13.24 11.23
C LYS A 166 -15.76 -12.23 11.81
N GLU A 167 -16.03 -11.74 13.03
CA GLU A 167 -15.16 -10.76 13.69
C GLU A 167 -13.78 -11.35 14.03
N TYR A 168 -13.75 -12.61 14.48
CA TYR A 168 -12.51 -13.34 14.71
C TYR A 168 -11.72 -13.56 13.41
N VAL A 169 -12.39 -13.92 12.30
CA VAL A 169 -11.77 -14.06 10.97
C VAL A 169 -11.19 -12.71 10.54
N GLU A 170 -11.94 -11.62 10.69
CA GLU A 170 -11.49 -10.27 10.36
C GLU A 170 -10.27 -9.87 11.19
N THR A 171 -10.27 -10.14 12.50
CA THR A 171 -9.14 -9.81 13.39
C THR A 171 -7.90 -10.64 13.05
N GLN A 172 -8.08 -11.92 12.74
CA GLN A 172 -6.98 -12.79 12.29
C GLN A 172 -6.45 -12.41 10.92
N GLU A 173 -7.27 -11.81 10.05
CA GLU A 173 -6.82 -11.28 8.76
C GLU A 173 -5.93 -10.05 8.90
N TYR A 174 -5.98 -9.35 10.04
CA TYR A 174 -5.11 -8.21 10.31
C TYR A 174 -3.69 -8.62 10.66
N ARG A 175 -3.49 -9.87 11.12
CA ARG A 175 -2.18 -10.47 11.35
C ARG A 175 -1.60 -10.96 10.02
N LEU A 176 -0.60 -10.25 9.53
CA LEU A 176 0.07 -10.57 8.27
C LEU A 176 1.22 -11.55 8.50
N GLU A 177 0.88 -12.80 8.77
CA GLU A 177 1.85 -13.88 8.91
C GLU A 177 1.96 -14.67 7.59
N PHE A 178 3.19 -14.91 7.15
CA PHE A 178 3.45 -15.70 5.96
C PHE A 178 3.67 -17.17 6.31
N ASN A 179 2.79 -18.05 5.84
CA ASN A 179 2.92 -19.48 6.02
C ASN A 179 3.65 -20.11 4.81
N ILE A 180 4.95 -20.37 4.97
CA ILE A 180 5.81 -20.95 3.93
C ILE A 180 5.33 -22.32 3.46
N TRP A 181 4.90 -23.19 4.37
CA TRP A 181 4.45 -24.55 4.04
C TRP A 181 3.20 -24.54 3.17
N ARG A 182 2.25 -23.67 3.49
CA ARG A 182 1.06 -23.48 2.67
C ARG A 182 1.43 -22.92 1.30
N CYS A 183 2.36 -21.96 1.24
CA CYS A 183 2.85 -21.42 -0.03
C CYS A 183 3.43 -22.52 -0.92
N ILE A 184 4.36 -23.33 -0.39
CA ILE A 184 5.00 -24.44 -1.12
C ILE A 184 3.97 -25.48 -1.56
N LYS A 185 3.07 -25.87 -0.66
CA LYS A 185 2.00 -26.84 -0.96
C LYS A 185 1.13 -26.38 -2.13
N ILE A 186 0.65 -25.13 -2.08
CA ILE A 186 -0.19 -24.58 -3.15
C ILE A 186 0.60 -24.35 -4.45
N PHE A 187 1.88 -23.98 -4.36
CA PHE A 187 2.78 -23.91 -5.50
C PHE A 187 2.88 -25.26 -6.21
N ILE A 188 3.15 -26.35 -5.48
CA ILE A 188 3.22 -27.71 -6.03
C ILE A 188 1.88 -28.10 -6.64
N TYR A 189 0.76 -27.81 -5.98
CA TYR A 189 -0.57 -28.10 -6.52
C TYR A 189 -0.82 -27.44 -7.86
N HIS A 190 -0.48 -26.16 -8.00
CA HIS A 190 -0.66 -25.47 -9.28
C HIS A 190 0.32 -25.97 -10.34
N MET A 191 1.55 -26.29 -9.97
CA MET A 191 2.51 -26.93 -10.88
C MET A 191 1.95 -28.25 -11.42
N CYS A 192 1.58 -29.19 -10.54
CA CYS A 192 0.98 -30.45 -10.94
C CYS A 192 -0.29 -30.24 -11.78
N TRP A 193 -1.13 -29.26 -11.42
CA TRP A 193 -2.32 -28.95 -12.19
C TRP A 193 -2.00 -28.45 -13.61
N PHE A 194 -0.96 -27.62 -13.82
CA PHE A 194 -0.56 -27.22 -15.17
C PHE A 194 -0.01 -28.37 -16.03
N PHE A 195 0.62 -29.39 -15.42
CA PHE A 195 1.16 -30.54 -16.15
C PHE A 195 0.16 -31.68 -16.37
N PHE A 196 -0.77 -31.89 -15.44
CA PHE A 196 -1.69 -33.04 -15.45
C PHE A 196 -3.17 -32.65 -15.59
N GLY A 197 -3.48 -31.36 -15.47
CA GLY A 197 -4.82 -30.79 -15.63
C GLY A 197 -5.87 -31.41 -14.73
N TYR A 198 -7.01 -31.76 -15.33
CA TYR A 198 -8.15 -32.33 -14.60
C TYR A 198 -7.86 -33.68 -13.95
N LEU A 199 -6.89 -34.45 -14.44
CA LEU A 199 -6.47 -35.70 -13.77
C LEU A 199 -5.94 -35.40 -12.36
N PHE A 200 -5.13 -34.35 -12.22
CA PHE A 200 -4.68 -33.89 -10.91
C PHE A 200 -5.81 -33.25 -10.10
N GLY A 201 -6.82 -32.67 -10.75
CA GLY A 201 -8.06 -32.23 -10.10
C GLY A 201 -8.75 -33.37 -9.32
N PHE A 202 -8.76 -34.60 -9.84
CA PHE A 202 -9.29 -35.76 -9.12
C PHE A 202 -8.41 -36.18 -7.94
N VAL A 203 -7.09 -36.13 -8.08
CA VAL A 203 -6.16 -36.38 -6.96
C VAL A 203 -6.39 -35.36 -5.84
N MET A 204 -6.56 -34.08 -6.20
CA MET A 204 -6.88 -33.01 -5.28
C MET A 204 -8.24 -33.18 -4.60
N LEU A 205 -9.24 -33.69 -5.32
CA LEU A 205 -10.55 -34.02 -4.77
C LEU A 205 -10.44 -35.05 -3.62
N LEU A 206 -9.54 -36.03 -3.76
CA LEU A 206 -9.28 -37.05 -2.74
C LEU A 206 -8.50 -36.50 -1.54
N ILE A 207 -7.50 -35.64 -1.77
CA ILE A 207 -6.60 -35.14 -0.71
C ILE A 207 -7.21 -33.97 0.07
N GLU A 208 -7.76 -32.97 -0.63
CA GLU A 208 -8.21 -31.71 -0.04
C GLU A 208 -9.74 -31.55 0.01
N GLY A 209 -10.47 -32.43 -0.67
CA GLY A 209 -11.92 -32.38 -0.78
C GLY A 209 -12.43 -31.46 -1.91
N LYS A 210 -13.74 -31.57 -2.16
CA LYS A 210 -14.42 -30.92 -3.30
C LYS A 210 -14.34 -29.40 -3.27
N ASN A 211 -14.67 -28.79 -2.13
CA ASN A 211 -14.79 -27.34 -2.02
C ASN A 211 -13.47 -26.61 -2.28
N LEU A 212 -12.35 -27.10 -1.72
CA LEU A 212 -11.05 -26.45 -1.93
C LEU A 212 -10.63 -26.58 -3.40
N THR A 213 -10.82 -27.76 -3.99
CA THR A 213 -10.51 -28.05 -5.39
C THR A 213 -11.34 -27.16 -6.34
N GLU A 214 -12.63 -26.98 -6.09
CA GLU A 214 -13.50 -26.05 -6.83
C GLU A 214 -13.09 -24.59 -6.63
N ASN A 215 -12.81 -24.17 -5.39
CA ASN A 215 -12.41 -22.81 -5.07
C ASN A 215 -11.05 -22.43 -5.68
N MET A 216 -10.16 -23.41 -5.90
CA MET A 216 -8.89 -23.22 -6.62
C MET A 216 -9.07 -23.12 -8.13
N GLY A 217 -10.22 -23.54 -8.67
CA GLY A 217 -10.49 -23.57 -10.12
C GLY A 217 -10.06 -24.87 -10.81
N PHE A 218 -9.68 -25.90 -10.05
CA PHE A 218 -9.23 -27.19 -10.62
C PHE A 218 -10.37 -28.07 -11.14
N LEU A 219 -11.61 -27.74 -10.77
CA LEU A 219 -12.84 -28.38 -11.26
C LEU A 219 -13.78 -27.30 -11.82
N LEU A 220 -14.50 -27.63 -12.89
CA LEU A 220 -15.58 -26.80 -13.45
C LEU A 220 -16.82 -26.86 -12.56
N GLY A 221 -16.75 -26.24 -11.38
CA GLY A 221 -17.84 -26.13 -10.42
C GLY A 221 -18.51 -24.77 -10.43
N HIS A 222 -18.95 -24.29 -9.27
CA HIS A 222 -19.57 -22.96 -9.10
C HIS A 222 -18.66 -21.80 -9.56
N GLN A 223 -17.35 -22.05 -9.66
CA GLN A 223 -16.32 -21.09 -10.06
C GLN A 223 -15.98 -21.16 -11.56
N VAL A 224 -16.98 -21.32 -12.43
CA VAL A 224 -16.81 -21.57 -13.89
C VAL A 224 -15.84 -20.58 -14.54
N LYS A 225 -15.90 -19.29 -14.20
CA LYS A 225 -15.01 -18.26 -14.81
C LYS A 225 -13.53 -18.49 -14.49
N LEU A 226 -13.21 -18.79 -13.22
CA LEU A 226 -11.85 -19.06 -12.80
C LEU A 226 -11.35 -20.38 -13.39
N GLY A 227 -12.19 -21.42 -13.32
CA GLY A 227 -11.88 -22.74 -13.88
C GLY A 227 -11.69 -22.70 -15.40
N ALA A 228 -12.51 -21.96 -16.14
CA ALA A 228 -12.39 -21.83 -17.59
C ALA A 228 -11.08 -21.15 -18.01
N HIS A 229 -10.69 -20.07 -17.32
CA HIS A 229 -9.43 -19.38 -17.62
C HIS A 229 -8.21 -20.28 -17.35
N GLN A 230 -8.22 -21.04 -16.25
CA GLN A 230 -7.20 -22.03 -15.98
C GLN A 230 -7.22 -23.12 -17.07
N ALA A 231 -8.38 -23.70 -17.35
CA ALA A 231 -8.55 -24.76 -18.35
C ALA A 231 -8.04 -24.37 -19.74
N ILE A 232 -8.30 -23.14 -20.19
CA ILE A 232 -7.75 -22.62 -21.45
C ILE A 232 -6.22 -22.63 -21.40
N ALA A 233 -5.61 -22.11 -20.33
CA ALA A 233 -4.16 -22.13 -20.19
C ALA A 233 -3.59 -23.57 -20.17
N TYR A 234 -4.23 -24.50 -19.47
CA TYR A 234 -3.82 -25.90 -19.43
C TYR A 234 -3.93 -26.57 -20.81
N LEU A 235 -5.09 -26.45 -21.47
CA LEU A 235 -5.32 -27.04 -22.78
C LEU A 235 -4.36 -26.47 -23.81
N SER A 236 -4.11 -25.17 -23.80
CA SER A 236 -3.11 -24.54 -24.67
C SER A 236 -1.71 -25.07 -24.38
N PHE A 237 -1.34 -25.23 -23.10
CA PHE A 237 -0.02 -25.73 -22.70
C PHE A 237 0.21 -27.16 -23.14
N ILE A 238 -0.71 -28.08 -22.83
CA ILE A 238 -0.57 -29.49 -23.21
C ILE A 238 -0.63 -29.65 -24.73
N SER A 239 -1.54 -28.95 -25.41
CA SER A 239 -1.59 -29.00 -26.88
C SER A 239 -0.28 -28.53 -27.50
N TYR A 240 0.29 -27.44 -26.96
CA TYR A 240 1.60 -26.93 -27.40
C TYR A 240 2.70 -27.96 -27.14
N MET A 241 2.78 -28.52 -25.94
CA MET A 241 3.79 -29.52 -25.59
C MET A 241 3.69 -30.77 -26.47
N VAL A 242 2.49 -31.32 -26.66
CA VAL A 242 2.26 -32.51 -27.48
C VAL A 242 2.63 -32.24 -28.94
N LEU A 243 2.11 -31.17 -29.54
CA LEU A 243 2.43 -30.83 -30.93
C LEU A 243 3.93 -30.57 -31.12
N SER A 244 4.58 -29.88 -30.18
CA SER A 244 6.02 -29.62 -30.25
C SER A 244 6.90 -30.87 -30.16
N ILE A 245 6.39 -31.97 -29.58
CA ILE A 245 7.08 -33.26 -29.53
C ILE A 245 6.95 -33.98 -30.88
N PHE A 246 5.78 -33.92 -31.50
CA PHE A 246 5.49 -34.61 -32.76
C PHE A 246 5.95 -33.87 -34.03
N SER A 247 6.46 -32.65 -33.91
CA SER A 247 6.98 -31.85 -35.03
C SER A 247 8.52 -31.84 -35.06
N PRO A 248 9.20 -32.86 -35.64
CA PRO A 248 10.67 -33.00 -35.69
C PRO A 248 11.42 -31.80 -36.27
N ASN A 249 10.81 -31.13 -37.25
CA ASN A 249 11.42 -29.97 -37.90
C ASN A 249 11.38 -28.71 -37.03
N TYR A 250 10.54 -28.71 -35.98
CA TYR A 250 10.34 -27.57 -35.08
C TYR A 250 11.29 -27.57 -33.87
N TRP A 251 12.28 -28.46 -33.83
CA TRP A 251 13.02 -28.76 -32.59
C TRP A 251 13.80 -27.56 -32.04
N TRP A 252 14.31 -26.69 -32.92
CA TRP A 252 15.13 -25.54 -32.53
C TRP A 252 14.29 -24.39 -31.94
N PHE A 253 13.20 -24.03 -32.63
CA PHE A 253 12.24 -23.03 -32.15
C PHE A 253 11.51 -23.52 -30.90
N GLY A 254 11.00 -24.74 -30.96
CA GLY A 254 10.19 -25.34 -29.91
C GLY A 254 10.95 -25.44 -28.59
N ASP A 255 12.25 -25.75 -28.61
CA ASP A 255 12.99 -25.95 -27.36
C ASP A 255 13.12 -24.68 -26.52
N THR A 256 13.42 -23.56 -27.16
CA THR A 256 13.52 -22.25 -26.51
C THR A 256 12.18 -21.83 -25.91
N SER A 257 11.12 -21.83 -26.72
CA SER A 257 9.79 -21.44 -26.27
C SER A 257 9.24 -22.38 -25.19
N ARG A 258 9.46 -23.70 -25.29
CA ARG A 258 9.12 -24.67 -24.22
C ARG A 258 9.78 -24.32 -22.88
N LYS A 259 11.10 -24.06 -22.88
CA LYS A 259 11.85 -23.69 -21.66
C LYS A 259 11.25 -22.43 -21.01
N PHE A 260 10.99 -21.38 -21.79
CA PHE A 260 10.36 -20.16 -21.28
C PHE A 260 8.93 -20.39 -20.79
N LEU A 261 8.12 -21.21 -21.48
CA LEU A 261 6.74 -21.53 -21.05
C LEU A 261 6.72 -22.25 -19.70
N ILE A 262 7.62 -23.22 -19.49
CA ILE A 262 7.77 -23.92 -18.21
C ILE A 262 8.14 -22.94 -17.10
N VAL A 263 9.11 -22.06 -17.36
CA VAL A 263 9.50 -20.99 -16.42
C VAL A 263 8.33 -20.07 -16.09
N MET A 264 7.57 -19.63 -17.10
CA MET A 264 6.42 -18.75 -16.89
C MET A 264 5.32 -19.42 -16.05
N ILE A 265 5.07 -20.71 -16.25
CA ILE A 265 4.15 -21.52 -15.44
C ILE A 265 4.67 -21.67 -14.01
N MET A 266 5.97 -21.88 -13.82
CA MET A 266 6.60 -21.94 -12.49
C MET A 266 6.42 -20.62 -11.75
N CYS A 267 6.76 -19.52 -12.40
CA CYS A 267 6.54 -18.16 -11.91
C CYS A 267 5.06 -17.91 -11.55
N ARG A 268 4.13 -18.34 -12.40
CA ARG A 268 2.70 -18.20 -12.16
C ARG A 268 2.22 -19.01 -10.96
N SER A 269 2.64 -20.27 -10.87
CA SER A 269 2.31 -21.15 -9.74
C SER A 269 2.86 -20.57 -8.44
N PHE A 270 4.04 -19.95 -8.48
CA PHE A 270 4.65 -19.29 -7.32
C PHE A 270 3.82 -18.08 -6.86
N VAL A 271 3.38 -17.21 -7.77
CA VAL A 271 2.45 -16.09 -7.46
C VAL A 271 1.23 -16.59 -6.70
N ILE A 272 0.65 -17.67 -7.20
CA ILE A 272 -0.53 -18.26 -6.58
C ILE A 272 -0.16 -18.80 -5.20
N GLY A 273 0.93 -19.55 -5.06
CA GLY A 273 1.45 -20.00 -3.77
C GLY A 273 1.59 -18.88 -2.74
N VAL A 274 2.23 -17.76 -3.12
CA VAL A 274 2.44 -16.59 -2.24
C VAL A 274 1.12 -16.01 -1.75
N ARG A 275 0.12 -15.88 -2.63
CA ARG A 275 -1.22 -15.41 -2.24
C ARG A 275 -1.77 -16.26 -1.10
N TYR A 276 -1.74 -17.58 -1.23
CA TYR A 276 -2.25 -18.49 -0.21
C TYR A 276 -1.38 -18.51 1.05
N GLY A 277 -0.06 -18.32 0.91
CA GLY A 277 0.87 -18.17 2.02
C GLY A 277 0.52 -17.02 2.96
N PHE A 278 0.01 -15.90 2.44
CA PHE A 278 -0.45 -14.74 3.20
C PHE A 278 -1.91 -14.80 3.66
N MET A 279 -2.64 -15.88 3.40
CA MET A 279 -4.00 -16.02 3.93
C MET A 279 -3.95 -16.34 5.43
N SER A 280 -4.89 -15.83 6.22
CA SER A 280 -5.02 -16.29 7.61
C SER A 280 -5.45 -17.76 7.65
N THR A 281 -5.14 -18.48 8.74
CA THR A 281 -5.55 -19.87 8.90
C THR A 281 -7.07 -20.03 8.90
N ALA A 282 -7.80 -19.07 9.47
CA ALA A 282 -9.25 -19.06 9.44
C ALA A 282 -9.77 -18.89 8.00
N ARG A 283 -9.22 -17.95 7.24
CA ARG A 283 -9.59 -17.72 5.83
C ARG A 283 -9.30 -18.94 4.95
N TYR A 284 -8.15 -19.59 5.16
CA TYR A 284 -7.79 -20.80 4.44
C TYR A 284 -8.74 -21.98 4.78
N ARG A 285 -9.17 -22.10 6.04
CA ARG A 285 -10.21 -23.08 6.43
C ARG A 285 -11.56 -22.77 5.77
N LEU A 286 -11.94 -21.50 5.65
CA LEU A 286 -13.16 -21.11 4.94
C LEU A 286 -13.12 -21.49 3.45
N LEU A 287 -11.94 -21.49 2.81
CA LEU A 287 -11.79 -22.00 1.45
C LEU A 287 -11.97 -23.52 1.32
N ARG A 288 -11.93 -24.28 2.42
CA ARG A 288 -12.34 -25.70 2.43
C ARG A 288 -13.86 -25.86 2.54
N SER A 289 -14.60 -24.77 2.70
CA SER A 289 -16.05 -24.71 2.60
C SER A 289 -16.49 -24.07 1.28
N LYS A 290 -17.78 -24.11 0.95
CA LYS A 290 -18.33 -23.48 -0.25
C LYS A 290 -18.22 -21.95 -0.13
N ALA A 291 -17.24 -21.36 -0.81
CA ALA A 291 -16.98 -19.92 -0.77
C ALA A 291 -17.61 -19.21 -1.97
N ASN A 292 -18.13 -18.00 -1.74
CA ASN A 292 -18.70 -17.18 -2.80
C ASN A 292 -17.59 -16.67 -3.73
N TYR A 293 -17.80 -16.74 -5.05
CA TYR A 293 -16.87 -16.21 -6.05
C TYR A 293 -16.49 -14.75 -5.80
N SER A 294 -17.46 -13.91 -5.42
CA SER A 294 -17.21 -12.48 -5.19
C SER A 294 -16.18 -12.26 -4.07
N TRP A 295 -16.21 -13.11 -3.05
CA TRP A 295 -15.28 -13.08 -1.92
C TRP A 295 -13.89 -13.65 -2.26
N ILE A 296 -13.83 -14.69 -3.10
CA ILE A 296 -12.55 -15.19 -3.63
C ILE A 296 -11.91 -14.14 -4.54
N ARG A 297 -12.74 -13.46 -5.35
CA ARG A 297 -12.32 -12.42 -6.28
C ARG A 297 -11.80 -11.17 -5.56
N SER A 298 -12.42 -10.76 -4.46
CA SER A 298 -11.95 -9.59 -3.70
C SER A 298 -10.57 -9.78 -3.04
N ASP A 299 -10.12 -11.03 -2.87
CA ASP A 299 -8.76 -11.34 -2.40
C ASP A 299 -7.72 -11.43 -3.53
N LEU A 300 -8.15 -11.48 -4.79
CA LEU A 300 -7.23 -11.38 -5.93
C LEU A 300 -6.67 -9.97 -6.00
N LEU A 301 -5.35 -9.83 -6.06
CA LEU A 301 -4.67 -8.54 -6.05
C LEU A 301 -5.19 -7.60 -7.15
N LEU A 302 -5.37 -8.11 -8.37
CA LEU A 302 -5.83 -7.32 -9.52
C LEU A 302 -7.24 -6.74 -9.33
N PHE A 303 -8.15 -7.46 -8.65
CA PHE A 303 -9.54 -7.02 -8.50
C PHE A 303 -9.81 -6.37 -7.13
N GLY A 304 -9.12 -6.80 -6.07
CA GLY A 304 -9.31 -6.26 -4.73
C GLY A 304 -8.57 -4.95 -4.48
N TRP A 305 -7.37 -4.80 -5.05
CA TRP A 305 -6.47 -3.69 -4.72
C TRP A 305 -6.29 -2.66 -5.84
N LEU A 306 -6.37 -3.08 -7.11
CA LEU A 306 -6.29 -2.13 -8.23
C LEU A 306 -7.63 -1.46 -8.50
N GLU A 307 -8.73 -2.21 -8.35
CA GLU A 307 -10.09 -1.68 -8.40
C GLU A 307 -10.56 -1.36 -6.96
N LEU A 308 -10.11 -0.23 -6.40
CA LEU A 308 -10.54 0.17 -5.06
C LEU A 308 -12.02 0.57 -5.08
N THR A 309 -12.86 -0.30 -4.54
CA THR A 309 -14.26 0.03 -4.24
C THR A 309 -14.36 0.70 -2.87
N PRO A 310 -15.41 1.51 -2.61
CA PRO A 310 -15.63 2.05 -1.27
C PRO A 310 -15.72 0.99 -0.18
N LYS A 311 -16.19 -0.22 -0.51
CA LYS A 311 -16.28 -1.35 0.42
C LYS A 311 -14.93 -1.95 0.73
N THR A 312 -14.15 -2.34 -0.29
CA THR A 312 -12.80 -2.87 -0.09
C THR A 312 -11.91 -1.87 0.62
N LEU A 313 -12.04 -0.58 0.33
CA LEU A 313 -11.29 0.46 1.03
C LEU A 313 -11.67 0.58 2.51
N LYS A 314 -12.97 0.47 2.86
CA LYS A 314 -13.43 0.46 4.26
C LYS A 314 -12.84 -0.73 5.03
N GLU A 315 -12.85 -1.92 4.43
CA GLU A 315 -12.25 -3.14 5.00
C GLU A 315 -10.74 -2.96 5.23
N GLU A 316 -10.01 -2.39 4.27
CA GLU A 316 -8.57 -2.12 4.40
C GLU A 316 -8.25 -1.03 5.44
N ILE A 317 -9.10 0.00 5.56
CA ILE A 317 -8.96 1.03 6.60
C ILE A 317 -9.15 0.42 7.99
N ASN A 318 -10.17 -0.41 8.17
CA ASN A 318 -10.39 -1.11 9.45
C ASN A 318 -9.23 -2.04 9.77
N ALA A 319 -8.72 -2.75 8.77
CA ALA A 319 -7.52 -3.58 8.93
C ALA A 319 -6.29 -2.77 9.34
N SER A 320 -6.16 -1.55 8.80
CA SER A 320 -5.06 -0.65 9.15
C SER A 320 -5.19 -0.11 10.58
N LYS A 321 -6.40 0.32 10.96
CA LYS A 321 -6.71 0.77 12.33
C LYS A 321 -6.42 -0.30 13.36
N ALA A 322 -6.78 -1.55 13.08
CA ALA A 322 -6.51 -2.66 13.97
C ALA A 322 -5.02 -2.98 14.11
N ARG A 323 -4.22 -2.84 13.03
CA ARG A 323 -2.76 -3.07 13.07
C ARG A 323 -1.98 -1.96 13.78
N ILE A 324 -2.47 -0.72 13.69
CA ILE A 324 -1.85 0.47 14.31
C ILE A 324 -2.46 0.74 15.71
N GLU A 325 -3.49 -0.01 16.10
CA GLU A 325 -4.20 0.17 17.38
C GLU A 325 -4.79 1.58 17.54
N ILE A 326 -5.42 2.08 16.46
CA ILE A 326 -5.97 3.44 16.42
C ILE A 326 -7.26 3.52 17.25
N ASP A 327 -7.23 4.37 18.28
CA ASP A 327 -8.43 4.77 19.01
C ASP A 327 -9.33 5.67 18.13
N ASN A 328 -10.59 5.26 17.96
CA ASN A 328 -11.60 5.97 17.16
C ASN A 328 -11.94 7.36 17.71
N ASP A 329 -11.77 7.56 19.01
CA ASP A 329 -12.09 8.82 19.67
C ASP A 329 -10.96 9.84 19.56
N GLN A 330 -9.72 9.35 19.42
CA GLN A 330 -8.55 10.20 19.21
C GLN A 330 -8.32 10.52 17.73
N PHE A 331 -8.86 9.73 16.81
CA PHE A 331 -8.65 9.90 15.38
C PHE A 331 -9.59 10.94 14.75
N GLU A 332 -9.43 12.18 15.21
CA GLU A 332 -10.29 13.32 14.88
C GLU A 332 -9.50 14.49 14.27
N PHE A 333 -10.17 15.22 13.38
CA PHE A 333 -9.61 16.34 12.65
C PHE A 333 -10.52 17.55 12.70
N THR A 334 -9.92 18.71 12.87
CA THR A 334 -10.54 20.01 12.58
C THR A 334 -9.75 20.73 11.50
N PHE A 335 -10.44 21.47 10.63
CA PHE A 335 -9.81 22.14 9.50
C PHE A 335 -9.68 23.64 9.73
N TRP A 336 -8.67 24.23 9.10
CA TRP A 336 -8.47 25.68 9.10
C TRP A 336 -9.42 26.38 8.13
N GLN A 337 -9.60 25.78 6.96
CA GLN A 337 -10.35 26.35 5.86
C GLN A 337 -11.75 25.73 5.79
N ASP A 338 -12.71 26.49 5.26
CA ASP A 338 -14.07 26.01 5.05
C ASP A 338 -14.07 24.81 4.10
N ILE A 339 -14.64 23.70 4.55
CA ILE A 339 -14.72 22.51 3.71
C ILE A 339 -15.79 22.77 2.64
N PRO A 340 -15.49 22.53 1.34
CA PRO A 340 -16.51 22.59 0.31
C PRO A 340 -17.70 21.71 0.70
N LYS A 341 -18.94 22.19 0.52
CA LYS A 341 -20.16 21.48 0.97
C LYS A 341 -20.22 20.02 0.51
N SER A 342 -19.74 19.74 -0.71
CA SER A 342 -19.67 18.38 -1.25
C SER A 342 -18.70 17.48 -0.48
N LEU A 343 -17.56 18.01 -0.06
CA LEU A 343 -16.58 17.28 0.75
C LEU A 343 -17.05 17.20 2.21
N ASP A 344 -17.68 18.24 2.76
CA ASP A 344 -18.27 18.20 4.10
C ASP A 344 -19.28 17.05 4.24
N GLN A 345 -20.19 16.88 3.27
CA GLN A 345 -21.14 15.77 3.27
C GLN A 345 -20.48 14.39 3.28
N LYS A 346 -19.38 14.22 2.53
CA LYS A 346 -18.60 12.98 2.46
C LYS A 346 -17.87 12.69 3.78
N LEU A 347 -17.26 13.71 4.38
CA LEU A 347 -16.45 13.55 5.59
C LEU A 347 -17.29 13.45 6.86
N SER A 348 -18.51 13.97 6.85
CA SER A 348 -19.39 14.02 8.03
C SER A 348 -20.24 12.78 8.22
N LYS A 349 -20.54 12.05 7.15
CA LYS A 349 -21.39 10.86 7.17
C LYS A 349 -20.52 9.64 6.91
N GLN A 350 -20.30 8.81 7.92
CA GLN A 350 -19.46 7.62 7.80
C GLN A 350 -19.99 6.62 6.76
N ASP A 351 -21.31 6.54 6.64
CA ASP A 351 -22.04 5.68 5.72
C ASP A 351 -22.36 6.37 4.36
N TYR A 352 -21.77 7.54 4.07
CA TYR A 352 -22.04 8.30 2.84
C TYR A 352 -21.97 7.42 1.58
N TYR A 353 -20.88 6.66 1.42
CA TYR A 353 -20.69 5.81 0.24
C TYR A 353 -21.46 4.49 0.31
N ASP A 354 -21.97 4.12 1.49
CA ASP A 354 -22.76 2.91 1.66
C ASP A 354 -24.21 3.17 1.23
N ARG A 355 -24.69 4.42 1.36
CA ARG A 355 -26.03 4.85 0.90
C ARG A 355 -26.14 5.14 -0.59
N ILE A 356 -25.04 5.43 -1.28
CA ILE A 356 -25.08 5.82 -2.70
C ILE A 356 -24.90 4.59 -3.57
N LYS A 357 -25.82 4.40 -4.53
CA LYS A 357 -25.71 3.32 -5.52
C LYS A 357 -24.33 3.37 -6.20
N PRO A 358 -23.55 2.26 -6.18
CA PRO A 358 -22.15 2.25 -6.62
C PRO A 358 -21.94 2.79 -8.05
N GLU A 359 -22.88 2.47 -8.95
CA GLU A 359 -22.76 2.75 -10.38
C GLU A 359 -22.81 4.25 -10.73
N GLY A 360 -23.63 5.03 -10.01
CA GLY A 360 -23.76 6.48 -10.24
C GLY A 360 -22.60 7.26 -9.62
N HIS A 361 -22.17 6.87 -8.43
CA HIS A 361 -21.12 7.58 -7.71
C HIS A 361 -19.76 7.47 -8.38
N TYR A 362 -19.41 6.27 -8.86
CA TYR A 362 -18.11 6.04 -9.50
C TYR A 362 -17.99 6.87 -10.80
N LYS A 363 -19.07 6.96 -11.58
CA LYS A 363 -19.14 7.84 -12.76
C LYS A 363 -18.95 9.31 -12.40
N ASN A 364 -19.57 9.79 -11.31
CA ASN A 364 -19.44 11.17 -10.85
C ASN A 364 -18.04 11.50 -10.34
N ILE A 365 -17.42 10.58 -9.59
CA ILE A 365 -16.01 10.68 -9.18
C ILE A 365 -15.14 10.83 -10.43
N ILE A 366 -15.25 9.88 -11.38
CA ILE A 366 -14.48 9.89 -12.64
C ILE A 366 -14.69 11.19 -13.41
N HIS A 367 -15.94 11.69 -13.48
CA HIS A 367 -16.26 12.93 -14.17
C HIS A 367 -15.56 14.13 -13.51
N LEU A 368 -15.69 14.27 -12.19
CA LEU A 368 -15.02 15.32 -11.42
C LEU A 368 -13.51 15.29 -11.64
N GLN A 369 -12.92 14.11 -11.74
CA GLN A 369 -11.48 13.97 -11.98
C GLN A 369 -11.07 14.24 -13.41
N LYS A 370 -11.85 13.84 -14.41
CA LYS A 370 -11.63 14.27 -15.79
C LYS A 370 -11.65 15.78 -15.89
N GLU A 371 -12.56 16.43 -15.17
CA GLU A 371 -12.62 17.88 -15.08
C GLU A 371 -11.37 18.46 -14.40
N ILE A 372 -10.96 17.92 -13.26
CA ILE A 372 -9.73 18.34 -12.55
C ILE A 372 -8.49 18.13 -13.43
N LEU A 373 -8.36 16.98 -14.11
CA LEU A 373 -7.24 16.64 -15.00
C LEU A 373 -7.21 17.52 -16.25
N ALA A 374 -8.35 17.79 -16.87
CA ALA A 374 -8.45 18.72 -17.99
C ALA A 374 -8.00 20.12 -17.57
N LYS A 375 -8.40 20.57 -16.37
CA LYS A 375 -7.94 21.83 -15.78
C LYS A 375 -6.42 21.81 -15.54
N MET A 376 -5.83 20.69 -15.13
CA MET A 376 -4.37 20.58 -14.97
C MET A 376 -3.64 20.76 -16.29
N LYS A 377 -4.09 20.09 -17.36
CA LYS A 377 -3.49 20.22 -18.69
C LYS A 377 -3.55 21.67 -19.18
N LEU A 378 -4.67 22.36 -18.95
CA LEU A 378 -4.82 23.77 -19.28
C LEU A 378 -3.91 24.69 -18.47
N ASN A 379 -3.64 24.37 -17.20
CA ASN A 379 -2.80 25.19 -16.34
C ASN A 379 -1.30 24.93 -16.56
N ASN A 380 -0.91 23.70 -16.89
CA ASN A 380 0.48 23.33 -17.18
C ASN A 380 0.89 23.70 -18.60
N ASN A 381 -0.03 23.71 -19.57
CA ASN A 381 0.23 24.18 -20.93
C ASN A 381 0.17 25.71 -21.04
N CYS A 382 -0.13 26.42 -19.95
CA CYS A 382 0.15 27.84 -19.82
C CYS A 382 1.65 28.02 -19.56
N THR A 383 2.48 27.58 -20.51
CA THR A 383 3.92 27.81 -20.50
C THR A 383 4.21 29.26 -20.88
N ILE A 384 5.47 29.65 -20.71
CA ILE A 384 6.01 30.96 -21.10
C ILE A 384 5.66 31.32 -22.57
N ASP A 385 5.38 30.32 -23.42
CA ASP A 385 4.89 30.51 -24.79
C ASP A 385 3.49 31.15 -24.86
N ASP A 386 2.57 30.86 -23.92
CA ASP A 386 1.28 31.57 -23.82
C ASP A 386 1.51 33.04 -23.40
N GLU A 387 2.57 33.33 -22.63
CA GLU A 387 2.99 34.70 -22.27
C GLU A 387 3.69 35.42 -23.44
N LEU A 388 4.42 34.70 -24.29
CA LEU A 388 5.02 35.22 -25.52
C LEU A 388 3.99 35.43 -26.64
N ASP A 389 3.02 34.54 -26.78
CA ASP A 389 1.90 34.67 -27.72
C ASP A 389 0.96 35.82 -27.34
N LEU A 390 0.81 36.09 -26.03
CA LEU A 390 0.15 37.30 -25.51
C LEU A 390 0.82 38.59 -26.01
N ILE A 391 2.14 38.56 -26.23
CA ILE A 391 2.92 39.70 -26.73
C ILE A 391 2.82 39.79 -28.26
N HIS A 392 2.73 38.66 -28.98
CA HIS A 392 2.74 38.65 -30.44
C HIS A 392 1.36 38.67 -31.13
N ASN A 393 0.27 38.23 -30.48
CA ASN A 393 -1.07 38.21 -31.06
C ASN A 393 -2.18 38.55 -30.04
N PRO A 394 -2.40 39.84 -29.72
CA PRO A 394 -3.32 40.23 -28.66
C PRO A 394 -4.79 39.85 -28.94
N GLU A 395 -5.25 39.91 -30.19
CA GLU A 395 -6.68 39.72 -30.54
C GLU A 395 -7.18 38.28 -30.42
N ILE A 396 -6.42 37.29 -30.92
CA ILE A 396 -6.75 35.85 -30.77
C ILE A 396 -6.70 35.45 -29.30
N THR A 397 -5.89 36.16 -28.52
CA THR A 397 -5.65 35.87 -27.11
C THR A 397 -6.75 36.40 -26.21
N VAL A 398 -7.50 37.45 -26.60
CA VAL A 398 -8.66 37.93 -25.80
C VAL A 398 -9.75 36.85 -25.67
N SER A 399 -10.04 36.11 -26.74
CA SER A 399 -11.06 35.04 -26.71
C SER A 399 -10.64 33.86 -25.81
N LYS A 400 -9.41 33.36 -26.02
CA LYS A 400 -8.85 32.28 -25.17
C LYS A 400 -8.69 32.72 -23.72
N THR A 401 -8.29 33.96 -23.46
CA THR A 401 -8.18 34.49 -22.09
C THR A 401 -9.54 34.73 -21.44
N MET A 402 -10.59 35.08 -22.18
CA MET A 402 -11.95 35.14 -21.65
C MET A 402 -12.48 33.77 -21.25
N GLU A 403 -12.27 32.72 -22.06
CA GLU A 403 -12.61 31.35 -21.66
C GLU A 403 -11.78 30.88 -20.47
N LYS A 404 -10.47 31.17 -20.46
CA LYS A 404 -9.58 30.85 -19.33
C LYS A 404 -9.99 31.61 -18.07
N ARG A 405 -10.45 32.87 -18.17
CA ARG A 405 -10.99 33.67 -17.05
C ARG A 405 -12.34 33.15 -16.58
N LYS A 406 -13.26 32.79 -17.48
CA LYS A 406 -14.55 32.15 -17.11
C LYS A 406 -14.32 30.80 -16.45
N LEU A 407 -13.38 30.01 -16.95
CA LEU A 407 -13.01 28.74 -16.35
C LEU A 407 -12.31 28.94 -15.01
N LYS A 408 -11.36 29.89 -14.91
CA LYS A 408 -10.69 30.25 -13.67
C LYS A 408 -11.68 30.78 -12.63
N SER A 409 -12.64 31.62 -13.00
CA SER A 409 -13.68 32.09 -12.08
C SER A 409 -14.64 30.98 -11.68
N LYS A 410 -14.95 30.04 -12.58
CA LYS A 410 -15.71 28.82 -12.26
C LYS A 410 -14.90 27.88 -11.36
N ILE A 411 -13.58 27.80 -11.53
CA ILE A 411 -12.68 27.04 -10.67
C ILE A 411 -12.59 27.69 -9.30
N GLU A 412 -12.36 29.00 -9.23
CA GLU A 412 -12.38 29.76 -7.99
C GLU A 412 -13.75 29.65 -7.34
N SER A 413 -14.84 29.53 -8.12
CA SER A 413 -16.18 29.34 -7.57
C SER A 413 -16.45 27.93 -7.04
N PHE A 414 -15.88 26.89 -7.66
CA PHE A 414 -15.90 25.51 -7.15
C PHE A 414 -14.93 25.29 -5.98
N ILE A 415 -13.78 25.96 -6.04
CA ILE A 415 -12.72 26.03 -5.02
C ILE A 415 -12.96 27.28 -4.16
N ASN A 416 -14.21 27.76 -4.01
CA ASN A 416 -14.55 28.89 -3.15
C ASN A 416 -14.41 28.48 -1.66
N LEU A 417 -13.22 28.00 -1.28
CA LEU A 417 -12.55 28.35 -0.05
C LEU A 417 -12.35 29.87 -0.10
N LYS A 418 -13.45 30.64 -0.04
CA LYS A 418 -13.39 32.06 0.27
C LYS A 418 -12.80 32.11 1.66
N LEU A 419 -11.49 32.34 1.73
CA LEU A 419 -10.87 32.68 2.98
C LEU A 419 -11.57 33.96 3.48
N PRO A 420 -11.97 34.03 4.75
CA PRO A 420 -12.64 35.21 5.28
C PRO A 420 -11.79 36.44 4.97
N ASN A 421 -12.41 37.40 4.29
CA ASN A 421 -11.70 38.58 3.77
C ASN A 421 -11.54 39.67 4.84
N SER A 422 -12.30 39.60 5.95
CA SER A 422 -12.25 40.56 7.06
C SER A 422 -11.99 39.87 8.41
N VAL A 423 -11.42 40.65 9.34
CA VAL A 423 -11.20 40.22 10.74
C VAL A 423 -12.53 39.99 11.48
N GLU A 424 -13.62 40.58 10.98
CA GLU A 424 -14.96 40.52 11.56
C GLU A 424 -15.68 39.18 11.31
N ASP A 425 -15.21 38.36 10.37
CA ASP A 425 -15.73 37.00 10.13
C ASP A 425 -15.18 35.95 11.14
N LEU A 426 -14.12 36.28 11.90
CA LEU A 426 -13.49 35.38 12.87
C LEU A 426 -14.37 34.86 14.03
N PRO A 427 -15.35 35.61 14.57
CA PRO A 427 -16.21 35.11 15.64
C PRO A 427 -17.06 33.88 15.23
N ARG A 428 -17.27 33.66 13.92
CA ARG A 428 -17.98 32.49 13.38
C ARG A 428 -17.15 31.20 13.40
N LEU A 429 -15.87 31.25 13.76
CA LEU A 429 -15.01 30.07 13.94
C LEU A 429 -15.31 29.27 15.22
N LYS A 430 -16.30 29.68 16.03
CA LYS A 430 -16.53 29.16 17.39
C LYS A 430 -17.06 27.73 17.50
N THR A 431 -17.46 27.08 16.42
CA THR A 431 -17.75 25.62 16.44
C THR A 431 -17.20 24.96 15.18
N LYS A 432 -15.88 24.79 15.12
CA LYS A 432 -15.27 23.98 14.06
C LYS A 432 -15.80 22.55 14.18
N LYS A 433 -16.52 22.12 13.16
CA LYS A 433 -16.98 20.74 13.02
C LYS A 433 -15.78 19.80 13.09
N ILE A 434 -15.95 18.73 13.86
CA ILE A 434 -14.96 17.68 14.02
C ILE A 434 -15.27 16.59 13.00
N TYR A 435 -14.25 16.10 12.32
CA TYR A 435 -14.34 15.04 11.33
C TYR A 435 -13.54 13.84 11.79
N LYS A 436 -14.10 12.64 11.66
CA LYS A 436 -13.37 11.40 11.90
C LYS A 436 -12.31 11.19 10.81
N GLY A 437 -11.19 10.55 11.16
CA GLY A 437 -10.10 10.29 10.21
C GLY A 437 -10.41 9.23 9.16
N GLU A 438 -11.28 8.27 9.46
CA GLU A 438 -11.66 7.18 8.54
C GLU A 438 -12.29 7.71 7.23
N PRO A 439 -13.30 8.59 7.25
CA PRO A 439 -13.82 9.23 6.03
C PRO A 439 -12.75 9.97 5.22
N ILE A 440 -11.78 10.62 5.88
CA ILE A 440 -10.68 11.33 5.20
C ILE A 440 -9.81 10.34 4.45
N LEU A 441 -9.39 9.25 5.12
CA LEU A 441 -8.58 8.20 4.51
C LEU A 441 -9.33 7.50 3.36
N ARG A 442 -10.64 7.29 3.51
CA ARG A 442 -11.52 6.74 2.47
C ARG A 442 -11.58 7.64 1.25
N GLU A 443 -11.77 8.95 1.43
CA GLU A 443 -11.77 9.88 0.29
C GLU A 443 -10.38 9.97 -0.36
N MET A 444 -9.29 9.95 0.42
CA MET A 444 -7.93 9.90 -0.13
C MET A 444 -7.72 8.68 -1.04
N GLY A 445 -8.14 7.49 -0.61
CA GLY A 445 -8.03 6.26 -1.41
C GLY A 445 -8.91 6.27 -2.67
N LEU A 446 -10.13 6.78 -2.57
CA LEU A 446 -11.03 6.89 -3.74
C LEU A 446 -10.56 7.93 -4.75
N LEU A 447 -9.97 9.04 -4.29
CA LEU A 447 -9.35 10.02 -5.17
C LEU A 447 -8.14 9.44 -5.88
N GLU A 448 -7.34 8.60 -5.21
CA GLU A 448 -6.21 7.95 -5.85
C GLU A 448 -6.63 6.97 -6.93
N SER A 449 -7.62 6.11 -6.64
CA SER A 449 -8.07 5.05 -7.56
C SER A 449 -8.52 5.57 -8.92
N SER A 450 -8.84 6.85 -8.99
CA SER A 450 -9.22 7.51 -10.23
C SER A 450 -8.09 7.98 -11.12
N ILE A 451 -6.89 8.14 -10.56
CA ILE A 451 -5.76 8.65 -11.28
C ILE A 451 -5.35 7.53 -12.21
N ASN A 452 -5.65 7.74 -13.49
CA ASN A 452 -5.79 6.71 -14.51
C ASN A 452 -4.62 5.71 -14.50
N ASN A 453 -4.86 4.51 -13.98
CA ASN A 453 -3.94 3.39 -14.06
C ASN A 453 -4.16 2.69 -15.41
N SER A 454 -3.58 3.28 -16.46
CA SER A 454 -3.64 2.65 -17.78
C SER A 454 -2.82 1.36 -17.77
N PHE A 455 -3.50 0.23 -17.99
CA PHE A 455 -2.87 -1.07 -18.27
C PHE A 455 -2.36 -1.17 -19.71
N LEU A 456 -2.55 -0.13 -20.54
CA LEU A 456 -2.09 -0.09 -21.93
C LEU A 456 -0.60 -0.47 -22.11
N PRO A 457 0.34 -0.03 -21.26
CA PRO A 457 1.74 -0.44 -21.38
C PRO A 457 1.94 -1.96 -21.23
N ILE A 458 1.14 -2.63 -20.38
CA ILE A 458 1.23 -4.09 -20.20
C ILE A 458 0.81 -4.79 -21.49
N TYR A 459 -0.33 -4.39 -22.08
CA TYR A 459 -0.80 -4.98 -23.33
C TYR A 459 0.22 -4.78 -24.45
N PHE A 460 0.83 -3.61 -24.54
CA PHE A 460 1.90 -3.35 -25.51
C PHE A 460 3.10 -4.29 -25.29
N ILE A 461 3.58 -4.44 -24.05
CA ILE A 461 4.69 -5.34 -23.71
C ILE A 461 4.34 -6.80 -24.06
N VAL A 462 3.12 -7.25 -23.78
CA VAL A 462 2.65 -8.60 -24.10
C VAL A 462 2.61 -8.83 -25.62
N ILE A 463 2.14 -7.85 -26.39
CA ILE A 463 2.12 -7.92 -27.87
C ILE A 463 3.55 -7.99 -28.42
N VAL A 464 4.48 -7.17 -27.91
CA VAL A 464 5.88 -7.25 -28.32
C VAL A 464 6.45 -8.63 -27.99
N ARG A 465 6.21 -9.14 -26.77
CA ARG A 465 6.67 -10.46 -26.33
C ARG A 465 6.14 -11.61 -27.20
N LEU A 466 4.93 -11.46 -27.72
CA LEU A 466 4.29 -12.42 -28.62
C LEU A 466 4.98 -12.49 -29.99
N ILE A 467 5.48 -11.36 -30.49
CA ILE A 467 6.10 -11.26 -31.82
C ILE A 467 7.56 -11.74 -31.82
N LEU A 468 8.27 -11.58 -30.69
CA LEU A 468 9.71 -11.84 -30.61
C LEU A 468 10.14 -13.26 -31.00
N PRO A 469 9.51 -14.36 -30.53
CA PRO A 469 9.90 -15.71 -30.93
C PRO A 469 9.80 -15.89 -32.44
N THR A 470 8.66 -15.51 -33.04
CA THR A 470 8.45 -15.60 -34.50
C THR A 470 9.48 -14.79 -35.26
N LEU A 471 9.79 -13.58 -34.80
CA LEU A 471 10.80 -12.73 -35.43
C LEU A 471 12.19 -13.36 -35.35
N SER A 472 12.58 -13.92 -34.20
CA SER A 472 13.87 -14.60 -34.08
C SER A 472 13.97 -15.82 -35.00
N SER A 473 12.88 -16.57 -35.17
CA SER A 473 12.82 -17.69 -36.11
C SER A 473 13.01 -17.25 -37.55
N LEU A 474 12.36 -16.16 -37.95
CA LEU A 474 12.48 -15.62 -39.30
C LEU A 474 13.91 -15.18 -39.59
N ILE A 475 14.59 -14.59 -38.60
CA ILE A 475 16.00 -14.20 -38.74
C ILE A 475 16.90 -15.43 -38.87
N GLU A 476 16.70 -16.47 -38.07
CA GLU A 476 17.48 -17.71 -38.13
C GLU A 476 17.29 -18.49 -39.45
N HIS A 477 16.17 -18.30 -40.15
CA HIS A 477 15.84 -18.99 -41.41
C HIS A 477 15.93 -18.08 -42.66
N ASP A 478 16.74 -17.03 -42.61
CA ASP A 478 16.97 -16.09 -43.72
C ASP A 478 15.68 -15.49 -44.31
N PHE A 479 14.70 -15.19 -43.44
CA PHE A 479 13.37 -14.67 -43.79
C PHE A 479 12.58 -15.53 -44.79
N LYS A 480 12.97 -16.78 -45.01
CA LYS A 480 12.13 -17.73 -45.72
C LYS A 480 10.94 -18.03 -44.82
N PHE A 481 9.73 -18.01 -45.39
CA PHE A 481 8.50 -18.41 -44.71
C PHE A 481 8.12 -19.85 -45.10
N PRO A 482 8.84 -20.91 -44.66
CA PRO A 482 8.43 -22.27 -44.92
C PRO A 482 7.47 -22.77 -43.84
N PHE A 483 6.57 -21.92 -43.30
CA PHE A 483 5.78 -22.35 -42.16
C PHE A 483 4.76 -23.41 -42.58
N GLU A 484 4.85 -24.59 -41.98
CA GLU A 484 3.83 -25.62 -42.14
C GLU A 484 2.57 -25.24 -41.36
N TRP A 485 1.41 -25.77 -41.76
CA TRP A 485 0.12 -25.40 -41.14
C TRP A 485 0.09 -25.62 -39.61
N TYR A 486 0.83 -26.60 -39.09
CA TYR A 486 0.92 -26.89 -37.66
C TYR A 486 1.73 -25.85 -36.88
N GLU A 487 2.65 -25.13 -37.52
CA GLU A 487 3.47 -24.11 -36.85
C GLU A 487 2.65 -22.86 -36.56
N TYR A 488 1.69 -22.52 -37.43
CA TYR A 488 0.70 -21.49 -37.13
C TYR A 488 -0.16 -21.84 -35.90
N ILE A 489 -0.48 -23.13 -35.73
CA ILE A 489 -1.20 -23.61 -34.54
C ILE A 489 -0.31 -23.49 -33.30
N LEU A 490 0.96 -23.87 -33.39
CA LEU A 490 1.92 -23.71 -32.28
C LEU A 490 2.08 -22.25 -31.86
N ILE A 491 2.23 -21.33 -32.82
CA ILE A 491 2.30 -19.88 -32.56
C ILE A 491 1.01 -19.38 -31.91
N LEU A 492 -0.16 -19.85 -32.37
CA LEU A 492 -1.45 -19.47 -31.77
C LEU A 492 -1.55 -19.96 -30.31
N LEU A 493 -1.20 -21.22 -30.05
CA LEU A 493 -1.25 -21.82 -28.71
C LEU A 493 -0.25 -21.14 -27.76
N GLU A 494 0.97 -20.89 -28.21
CA GLU A 494 1.97 -20.10 -27.49
C GLU A 494 1.44 -18.70 -27.20
N GLY A 495 0.77 -18.08 -28.18
CA GLY A 495 0.22 -16.75 -28.01
C GLY A 495 -0.89 -16.65 -26.97
N VAL A 496 -1.76 -17.65 -26.91
CA VAL A 496 -2.75 -17.77 -25.83
C VAL A 496 -2.05 -17.92 -24.47
N LEU A 497 -1.00 -18.73 -24.37
CA LEU A 497 -0.24 -18.91 -23.14
C LEU A 497 0.48 -17.64 -22.70
N ILE A 498 1.11 -16.91 -23.62
CA ILE A 498 1.75 -15.62 -23.33
C ILE A 498 0.69 -14.63 -22.85
N LEU A 499 -0.43 -14.50 -23.55
CA LEU A 499 -1.50 -13.57 -23.15
C LEU A 499 -2.02 -13.89 -21.74
N VAL A 500 -2.26 -15.16 -21.44
CA VAL A 500 -2.87 -15.61 -20.19
C VAL A 500 -1.88 -15.66 -19.03
N VAL A 501 -0.75 -16.33 -19.20
CA VAL A 501 0.22 -16.62 -18.12
C VAL A 501 1.20 -15.45 -17.96
N TYR A 502 1.87 -15.05 -19.04
CA TYR A 502 2.82 -13.94 -19.00
C TYR A 502 2.11 -12.62 -18.70
N GLY A 503 0.96 -12.37 -19.34
CA GLY A 503 0.13 -11.20 -19.05
C GLY A 503 -0.31 -11.12 -17.58
N ALA A 504 -0.68 -12.24 -16.96
CA ALA A 504 -1.04 -12.27 -15.55
C ALA A 504 0.15 -12.02 -14.60
N ASN A 505 1.33 -12.58 -14.89
CA ASN A 505 2.55 -12.33 -14.13
C ASN A 505 2.97 -10.85 -14.24
N LEU A 506 2.95 -10.29 -15.46
CA LEU A 506 3.28 -8.89 -15.71
C LEU A 506 2.29 -7.93 -15.04
N SER A 507 0.99 -8.24 -15.06
CA SER A 507 -0.03 -7.46 -14.36
C SER A 507 0.22 -7.42 -12.85
N PHE A 508 0.71 -8.52 -12.25
CA PHE A 508 1.06 -8.55 -10.84
C PHE A 508 2.27 -7.65 -10.52
N MET A 509 3.31 -7.64 -11.35
CA MET A 509 4.43 -6.69 -11.22
C MET A 509 3.98 -5.24 -11.32
N PHE A 510 3.16 -4.95 -12.32
CA PHE A 510 2.69 -3.60 -12.56
C PHE A 510 1.79 -3.10 -11.42
N ALA A 511 1.09 -4.01 -10.73
CA ALA A 511 0.37 -3.66 -9.53
C ALA A 511 1.27 -3.10 -8.42
N GLY A 512 2.54 -3.51 -8.36
CA GLY A 512 3.56 -2.89 -7.52
C GLY A 512 3.82 -1.42 -7.86
N ILE A 513 3.88 -1.06 -9.15
CA ILE A 513 4.01 0.34 -9.56
C ILE A 513 2.81 1.14 -9.08
N ILE A 514 1.60 0.59 -9.22
CA ILE A 514 0.36 1.25 -8.79
C ILE A 514 0.33 1.44 -7.27
N ASP A 515 0.67 0.41 -6.49
CA ASP A 515 0.73 0.48 -5.02
C ASP A 515 1.66 1.59 -4.53
N PHE A 516 2.86 1.70 -5.12
CA PHE A 516 3.82 2.73 -4.74
C PHE A 516 3.43 4.13 -5.22
N LYS A 517 2.80 4.25 -6.39
CA LYS A 517 2.21 5.53 -6.84
C LYS A 517 1.12 6.00 -5.89
N ARG A 518 0.30 5.08 -5.38
CA ARG A 518 -0.74 5.36 -4.38
C ARG A 518 -0.15 5.90 -3.08
N LYS A 519 0.86 5.23 -2.53
CA LYS A 519 1.55 5.71 -1.32
C LYS A 519 2.20 7.08 -1.54
N LEU A 520 2.81 7.30 -2.71
CA LEU A 520 3.37 8.60 -3.08
C LEU A 520 2.29 9.69 -3.16
N PHE A 521 1.11 9.36 -3.69
CA PHE A 521 -0.03 10.26 -3.73
C PHE A 521 -0.53 10.62 -2.32
N PHE A 522 -0.65 9.63 -1.41
CA PHE A 522 -1.01 9.89 -0.01
C PHE A 522 0.00 10.80 0.68
N MET A 523 1.31 10.57 0.51
CA MET A 523 2.33 11.45 1.09
C MET A 523 2.21 12.90 0.58
N LYS A 524 1.87 13.11 -0.70
CA LYS A 524 1.62 14.46 -1.24
C LYS A 524 0.41 15.14 -0.59
N ILE A 525 -0.68 14.41 -0.39
CA ILE A 525 -1.87 14.94 0.30
C ILE A 525 -1.52 15.25 1.75
N LEU A 526 -0.87 14.35 2.47
CA LEU A 526 -0.46 14.56 3.86
C LEU A 526 0.42 15.80 4.01
N ASN A 527 1.35 16.04 3.09
CA ASN A 527 2.11 17.28 3.07
C ASN A 527 1.22 18.51 2.88
N SER A 528 0.22 18.45 1.99
CA SER A 528 -0.72 19.56 1.77
C SER A 528 -1.65 19.84 2.95
N LEU A 529 -1.95 18.81 3.77
CA LEU A 529 -2.75 18.93 4.98
C LEU A 529 -2.05 19.76 6.07
N ILE A 530 -0.73 19.64 6.23
CA ILE A 530 0.05 20.40 7.24
C ILE A 530 0.68 21.69 6.68
N SER A 531 0.87 21.78 5.37
CA SER A 531 1.51 22.94 4.75
C SER A 531 0.54 24.12 4.65
N PHE A 532 0.94 25.27 5.21
CA PHE A 532 0.25 26.54 4.94
C PHE A 532 0.37 26.98 3.47
N GLU A 533 1.44 26.53 2.81
CA GLU A 533 1.73 26.78 1.41
C GLU A 533 1.40 25.53 0.61
N LYS A 534 0.19 25.51 0.06
CA LYS A 534 -0.22 24.44 -0.84
C LYS A 534 0.67 24.48 -2.09
N ASP A 535 1.24 23.33 -2.44
CA ASP A 535 2.03 23.19 -3.65
C ASP A 535 1.13 23.40 -4.86
N LYS A 536 1.27 24.54 -5.54
CA LYS A 536 0.49 24.90 -6.73
C LYS A 536 0.67 23.89 -7.86
N LYS A 537 1.80 23.15 -7.90
CA LYS A 537 2.05 22.10 -8.90
C LYS A 537 1.25 20.84 -8.62
N PHE A 538 0.88 20.59 -7.36
CA PHE A 538 0.07 19.46 -6.97
C PHE A 538 -1.40 19.89 -6.84
N VAL A 539 -2.20 19.63 -7.86
CA VAL A 539 -3.58 20.14 -7.94
C VAL A 539 -4.50 19.60 -6.84
N PHE A 540 -4.26 18.36 -6.38
CA PHE A 540 -5.01 17.80 -5.26
C PHE A 540 -4.64 18.44 -3.91
N SER A 541 -3.58 19.26 -3.84
CA SER A 541 -3.27 20.04 -2.63
C SER A 541 -4.40 20.99 -2.25
N SER A 542 -5.18 21.46 -3.23
CA SER A 542 -6.32 22.34 -2.99
C SER A 542 -7.59 21.60 -2.59
N TYR A 543 -7.67 20.29 -2.87
CA TYR A 543 -8.87 19.49 -2.61
C TYR A 543 -9.14 19.33 -1.11
N PHE A 544 -8.11 18.93 -0.36
CA PHE A 544 -8.21 18.83 1.09
C PHE A 544 -7.91 20.18 1.74
N PRO A 545 -8.73 20.66 2.69
CA PRO A 545 -8.42 21.88 3.42
C PRO A 545 -7.20 21.66 4.32
N THR A 546 -6.44 22.72 4.59
CA THR A 546 -5.32 22.64 5.55
C THR A 546 -5.86 22.32 6.94
N LEU A 547 -5.22 21.40 7.65
CA LEU A 547 -5.56 21.04 9.02
C LEU A 547 -5.39 22.23 9.96
N ASN A 548 -6.17 22.25 11.03
CA ASN A 548 -5.93 23.17 12.13
C ASN A 548 -4.70 22.67 12.92
N VAL A 549 -3.52 22.98 12.42
CA VAL A 549 -2.21 22.73 13.05
C VAL A 549 -2.03 23.50 14.37
N CYS A 550 -2.98 24.40 14.69
CA CYS A 550 -3.32 24.91 16.02
C CYS A 550 -3.38 23.84 17.10
N SER A 551 -4.09 22.76 16.79
CA SER A 551 -4.52 21.76 17.75
C SER A 551 -3.47 20.67 17.89
N ILE A 552 -3.03 20.43 19.13
CA ILE A 552 -2.14 19.32 19.50
C ILE A 552 -2.75 17.99 19.03
N ASN A 553 -4.03 17.75 19.32
CA ASN A 553 -4.73 16.54 18.90
C ASN A 553 -4.71 16.35 17.38
N ASN A 554 -4.89 17.41 16.58
CA ASN A 554 -4.84 17.28 15.12
C ASN A 554 -3.45 16.91 14.61
N LEU A 555 -2.38 17.37 15.26
CA LEU A 555 -1.01 17.01 14.87
C LEU A 555 -0.74 15.54 15.16
N SER A 556 -1.18 15.04 16.32
CA SER A 556 -1.13 13.62 16.66
C SER A 556 -1.97 12.79 15.68
N SER A 557 -3.23 13.18 15.43
CA SER A 557 -4.09 12.53 14.42
C SER A 557 -3.46 12.54 13.03
N TRP A 558 -2.76 13.61 12.64
CA TRP A 558 -2.07 13.68 11.35
C TRP A 558 -0.96 12.65 11.23
N LEU A 559 -0.20 12.41 12.30
CA LEU A 559 0.82 11.36 12.32
C LEU A 559 0.19 9.97 12.19
N VAL A 560 -0.89 9.71 12.94
CA VAL A 560 -1.67 8.47 12.86
C VAL A 560 -2.24 8.26 11.45
N LEU A 561 -2.76 9.32 10.82
CA LEU A 561 -3.22 9.28 9.42
C LEU A 561 -2.08 8.98 8.46
N ARG A 562 -0.89 9.52 8.71
CA ARG A 562 0.30 9.24 7.91
C ARG A 562 0.69 7.77 7.99
N GLU A 563 0.71 7.21 9.20
CA GLU A 563 1.00 5.79 9.40
C GLU A 563 -0.06 4.91 8.73
N SER A 564 -1.34 5.24 8.91
CA SER A 564 -2.46 4.57 8.25
C SER A 564 -2.34 4.60 6.73
N CYS A 565 -1.90 5.72 6.14
CA CYS A 565 -1.66 5.83 4.70
C CYS A 565 -0.55 4.89 4.20
N LEU A 566 0.49 4.63 5.00
CA LEU A 566 1.59 3.73 4.63
C LEU A 566 1.24 2.25 4.82
N ASP A 567 0.41 1.97 5.83
CA ASP A 567 -0.07 0.64 6.20
C ASP A 567 -1.31 0.21 5.39
N LEU A 568 -2.02 1.14 4.75
CA LEU A 568 -3.13 0.82 3.85
C LEU A 568 -2.67 -0.12 2.72
N GLY A 569 -3.31 -1.29 2.63
CA GLY A 569 -2.93 -2.33 1.67
C GLY A 569 -1.64 -3.07 1.98
N ARG A 570 -1.13 -3.02 3.23
CA ARG A 570 0.12 -3.70 3.64
C ARG A 570 0.18 -5.17 3.26
N LYS A 571 -0.96 -5.89 3.29
CA LYS A 571 -1.05 -7.29 2.84
C LYS A 571 -0.69 -7.45 1.35
N TYR A 572 -1.11 -6.51 0.51
CA TYR A 572 -0.79 -6.51 -0.91
C TYR A 572 0.67 -6.08 -1.14
N THR A 573 1.15 -5.05 -0.43
CA THR A 573 2.54 -4.62 -0.50
C THR A 573 3.51 -5.76 -0.16
N GLN A 574 3.23 -6.53 0.91
CA GLN A 574 4.05 -7.68 1.29
C GLN A 574 4.03 -8.81 0.23
N ARG A 575 2.86 -9.12 -0.34
CA ARG A 575 2.74 -10.07 -1.47
C ARG A 575 3.58 -9.61 -2.67
N ILE A 576 3.50 -8.32 -3.01
CA ILE A 576 4.29 -7.70 -4.09
C ILE A 576 5.78 -7.83 -3.79
N PHE A 577 6.23 -7.60 -2.56
CA PHE A 577 7.63 -7.71 -2.19
C PHE A 577 8.19 -9.13 -2.32
N ILE A 578 7.51 -10.14 -1.80
CA ILE A 578 7.98 -11.53 -1.93
C ILE A 578 8.08 -11.92 -3.41
N TYR A 579 7.05 -11.60 -4.18
CA TYR A 579 7.04 -11.85 -5.61
C TYR A 579 8.19 -11.14 -6.33
N CYS A 580 8.34 -9.84 -6.11
CA CYS A 580 9.37 -9.02 -6.73
C CYS A 580 10.77 -9.55 -6.39
N SER A 581 10.97 -10.04 -5.17
CA SER A 581 12.21 -10.67 -4.72
C SER A 581 12.55 -11.92 -5.50
N VAL A 582 11.58 -12.85 -5.62
CA VAL A 582 11.80 -14.10 -6.37
C VAL A 582 11.98 -13.85 -7.86
N PHE A 583 11.24 -12.90 -8.43
CA PHE A 583 11.39 -12.53 -9.84
C PHE A 583 12.75 -11.89 -10.11
N MET A 584 13.20 -10.94 -9.30
CA MET A 584 14.53 -10.36 -9.47
C MET A 584 15.61 -11.42 -9.34
N PHE A 585 15.51 -12.31 -8.33
CA PHE A 585 16.46 -13.40 -8.17
C PHE A 585 16.51 -14.27 -9.44
N PHE A 586 15.35 -14.74 -9.91
CA PHE A 586 15.26 -15.58 -11.10
C PHE A 586 15.83 -14.89 -12.36
N TYR A 587 15.40 -13.66 -12.64
CA TYR A 587 15.85 -12.93 -13.83
C TYR A 587 17.30 -12.45 -13.73
N LEU A 588 17.82 -12.22 -12.52
CA LEU A 588 19.23 -11.93 -12.29
C LEU A 588 20.08 -13.18 -12.55
N THR A 589 19.65 -14.36 -12.08
CA THR A 589 20.32 -15.62 -12.40
C THR A 589 20.30 -15.90 -13.89
N LEU A 590 19.15 -15.68 -14.57
CA LEU A 590 19.05 -15.81 -16.02
C LEU A 590 19.99 -14.83 -16.74
N PHE A 591 20.04 -13.58 -16.29
CA PHE A 591 20.96 -12.57 -16.84
C PHE A 591 22.42 -12.97 -16.70
N VAL A 592 22.85 -13.39 -15.51
CA VAL A 592 24.22 -13.85 -15.26
C VAL A 592 24.54 -15.07 -16.12
N PHE A 593 23.64 -16.04 -16.18
CA PHE A 593 23.80 -17.23 -17.03
C PHE A 593 23.97 -16.85 -18.51
N MET A 594 23.12 -15.96 -19.04
CA MET A 594 23.24 -15.48 -20.42
C MET A 594 24.56 -14.74 -20.68
N VAL A 595 25.02 -13.92 -19.73
CA VAL A 595 26.31 -13.22 -19.84
C VAL A 595 27.48 -14.21 -19.80
N LEU A 596 27.44 -15.23 -18.94
CA LEU A 596 28.49 -16.26 -18.87
C LEU A 596 28.57 -17.10 -20.14
N CYS A 597 27.44 -17.48 -20.74
CA CYS A 597 27.41 -18.15 -22.04
C CYS A 597 27.94 -17.22 -23.15
N LEU A 598 27.54 -15.95 -23.15
CA LEU A 598 27.96 -14.99 -24.16
C LEU A 598 29.48 -14.72 -24.11
N LEU A 599 30.06 -14.67 -22.90
CA LEU A 599 31.50 -14.53 -22.68
C LEU A 599 32.27 -15.85 -22.85
N LYS A 600 31.61 -16.94 -23.28
CA LYS A 600 32.18 -18.28 -23.46
C LYS A 600 32.83 -18.86 -22.19
N PHE A 601 32.41 -18.42 -21.01
CA PHE A 601 32.79 -19.07 -19.74
C PHE A 601 32.05 -20.40 -19.54
N LEU A 602 30.89 -20.54 -20.18
CA LEU A 602 30.11 -21.78 -20.23
C LEU A 602 30.08 -22.26 -21.69
N GLU A 603 30.46 -23.51 -21.92
CA GLU A 603 30.40 -24.19 -23.22
C GLU A 603 28.96 -24.62 -23.55
N TYR A 604 28.01 -23.68 -23.47
CA TYR A 604 26.60 -23.93 -23.78
C TYR A 604 26.12 -22.95 -24.85
N GLU A 605 25.79 -23.47 -26.02
CA GLU A 605 25.29 -22.69 -27.15
C GLU A 605 23.80 -22.38 -26.96
N LEU A 606 23.49 -21.12 -26.70
CA LEU A 606 22.11 -20.62 -26.66
C LEU A 606 21.67 -20.19 -28.06
N SER A 607 20.43 -20.53 -28.42
CA SER A 607 19.80 -20.04 -29.66
C SER A 607 19.70 -18.51 -29.67
N LEU A 608 19.66 -17.90 -30.86
CA LEU A 608 19.47 -16.45 -30.98
C LEU A 608 18.10 -16.04 -30.41
N GLY A 609 17.07 -16.87 -30.64
CA GLY A 609 15.76 -16.69 -30.00
C GLY A 609 15.81 -16.61 -28.47
N PHE A 610 16.65 -17.44 -27.82
CA PHE A 610 16.81 -17.39 -26.37
C PHE A 610 17.42 -16.07 -25.90
N TYR A 611 18.44 -15.57 -26.61
CA TYR A 611 19.05 -14.28 -26.29
C TYR A 611 18.06 -13.12 -26.45
N ILE A 612 17.32 -13.07 -27.56
CA ILE A 612 16.36 -11.99 -27.84
C ILE A 612 15.23 -11.99 -26.81
N VAL A 613 14.59 -13.14 -26.60
CA VAL A 613 13.46 -13.28 -25.68
C VAL A 613 13.89 -13.09 -24.23
N GLY A 614 14.99 -13.73 -23.83
CA GLY A 614 15.54 -13.61 -22.48
C GLY A 614 15.96 -12.18 -22.15
N ALA A 615 16.67 -11.51 -23.06
CA ALA A 615 17.07 -10.11 -22.87
C ALA A 615 15.84 -9.19 -22.77
N PHE A 616 14.82 -9.38 -23.61
CA PHE A 616 13.58 -8.61 -23.51
C PHE A 616 12.90 -8.79 -22.15
N ASP A 617 12.71 -10.03 -21.69
CA ASP A 617 12.05 -10.29 -20.41
C ASP A 617 12.88 -9.70 -19.25
N ILE A 618 14.21 -9.81 -19.27
CA ILE A 618 15.11 -9.19 -18.28
C ILE A 618 14.94 -7.67 -18.27
N ILE A 619 14.97 -7.00 -19.43
CA ILE A 619 14.83 -5.54 -19.54
C ILE A 619 13.48 -5.08 -19.01
N VAL A 620 12.39 -5.80 -19.37
CA VAL A 620 11.03 -5.47 -18.92
C VAL A 620 10.91 -5.61 -17.41
N VAL A 621 11.32 -6.75 -16.85
CA VAL A 621 11.21 -7.03 -15.41
C VAL A 621 12.07 -6.07 -14.61
N LEU A 622 13.33 -5.89 -15.01
CA LEU A 622 14.25 -4.96 -14.35
C LEU A 622 13.75 -3.52 -14.47
N GLY A 623 13.23 -3.11 -15.62
CA GLY A 623 12.65 -1.79 -15.83
C GLY A 623 11.45 -1.51 -14.91
N ILE A 624 10.55 -2.49 -14.73
CA ILE A 624 9.44 -2.37 -13.77
C ILE A 624 9.96 -2.29 -12.34
N MET A 625 10.92 -3.14 -11.97
CA MET A 625 11.52 -3.15 -10.62
C MET A 625 12.22 -1.84 -10.28
N LEU A 626 12.98 -1.27 -11.21
CA LEU A 626 13.61 0.05 -11.07
C LEU A 626 12.57 1.16 -10.93
N ASN A 627 11.43 1.05 -11.61
CA ASN A 627 10.35 2.01 -11.45
C ASN A 627 9.70 1.91 -10.05
N ILE A 628 9.48 0.70 -9.54
CA ILE A 628 9.00 0.48 -8.17
C ILE A 628 9.99 1.07 -7.16
N LEU A 629 11.28 0.78 -7.28
CA LEU A 629 12.34 1.36 -6.43
C LEU A 629 12.35 2.89 -6.49
N ARG A 630 12.23 3.47 -7.69
CA ARG A 630 12.16 4.93 -7.88
C ARG A 630 10.96 5.55 -7.19
N MET A 631 9.79 4.91 -7.24
CA MET A 631 8.62 5.38 -6.50
C MET A 631 8.81 5.23 -4.99
N GLY A 632 9.40 4.12 -4.53
CA GLY A 632 9.77 3.89 -3.13
C GLY A 632 10.71 4.97 -2.58
N ALA A 633 11.77 5.29 -3.33
CA ALA A 633 12.71 6.36 -2.98
C ALA A 633 12.02 7.72 -2.87
N LYS A 634 11.09 8.03 -3.79
CA LYS A 634 10.27 9.24 -3.70
C LYS A 634 9.40 9.26 -2.45
N VAL A 635 8.73 8.15 -2.09
CA VAL A 635 7.95 8.07 -0.85
C VAL A 635 8.85 8.28 0.38
N ASN A 636 10.02 7.64 0.41
CA ASN A 636 10.98 7.81 1.51
C ASN A 636 11.50 9.26 1.62
N LYS A 637 11.62 9.99 0.49
CA LYS A 637 11.94 11.42 0.50
C LYS A 637 10.90 12.28 1.22
N TYR A 638 9.63 11.85 1.27
CA TYR A 638 8.58 12.61 1.96
C TYR A 638 8.74 12.63 3.49
N PHE A 639 9.49 11.72 4.11
CA PHE A 639 9.85 11.86 5.52
C PHE A 639 10.57 13.18 5.78
N ASN A 640 11.61 13.48 4.99
CA ASN A 640 12.35 14.73 5.09
C ASN A 640 11.51 15.95 4.69
N ILE A 641 10.61 15.82 3.71
CA ILE A 641 9.72 16.91 3.30
C ILE A 641 8.74 17.25 4.42
N HIS A 642 8.08 16.25 5.02
CA HIS A 642 7.15 16.46 6.13
C HIS A 642 7.86 17.07 7.34
N LYS A 643 9.06 16.57 7.68
CA LYS A 643 9.91 17.16 8.73
C LYS A 643 10.22 18.64 8.46
N ARG A 644 10.57 19.01 7.22
CA ARG A 644 10.77 20.43 6.85
C ARG A 644 9.49 21.25 6.98
N SER A 645 8.34 20.71 6.60
CA SER A 645 7.04 21.37 6.76
C SER A 645 6.71 21.60 8.24
N LEU A 646 6.99 20.63 9.12
CA LEU A 646 6.83 20.76 10.57
C LEU A 646 7.82 21.75 11.19
N LEU A 647 9.08 21.78 10.75
CA LEU A 647 10.06 22.80 11.19
C LEU A 647 9.65 24.21 10.75
N SER A 648 9.05 24.35 9.57
CA SER A 648 8.48 25.63 9.12
C SER A 648 7.30 26.05 10.01
N LEU A 649 6.43 25.09 10.38
CA LEU A 649 5.36 25.32 11.36
C LEU A 649 5.94 25.72 12.74
N LYS A 650 6.92 24.99 13.26
CA LYS A 650 7.63 25.30 14.52
C LYS A 650 8.15 26.74 14.53
N LYS A 651 8.78 27.18 13.44
CA LYS A 651 9.26 28.56 13.26
C LYS A 651 8.12 29.60 13.31
N GLN A 652 6.95 29.27 12.78
CA GLN A 652 5.78 30.16 12.83
C GLN A 652 5.18 30.23 14.25
N VAL A 653 5.06 29.09 14.92
CA VAL A 653 4.61 28.98 16.32
C VAL A 653 5.53 29.78 17.25
N TRP A 654 6.85 29.60 17.14
CA TRP A 654 7.85 30.33 17.93
C TRP A 654 7.82 31.83 17.69
N LYS A 655 7.68 32.26 16.43
CA LYS A 655 7.52 33.69 16.10
C LYS A 655 6.26 34.27 16.72
N ALA A 656 5.16 33.51 16.74
CA ALA A 656 3.92 33.97 17.32
C ALA A 656 3.99 34.03 18.85
N ARG A 657 4.74 33.13 19.50
CA ARG A 657 5.06 33.20 20.93
C ARG A 657 5.81 34.50 21.28
N ASN A 658 6.88 34.81 20.55
CA ASN A 658 7.76 35.92 20.92
C ASN A 658 7.29 37.29 20.42
N ASN A 659 6.61 37.35 19.27
CA ASN A 659 6.25 38.60 18.61
C ASN A 659 4.74 38.88 18.59
N TYR A 660 3.95 38.29 19.49
CA TYR A 660 2.49 38.44 19.46
C TYR A 660 2.04 39.91 19.43
N GLY A 661 2.65 40.77 20.26
CA GLY A 661 2.31 42.19 20.33
C GLY A 661 2.67 43.00 19.08
N ILE A 662 3.75 42.61 18.38
CA ILE A 662 4.24 43.28 17.17
C ILE A 662 3.49 42.77 15.93
N ALA A 663 3.14 41.48 15.90
CA ALA A 663 2.46 40.82 14.79
C ALA A 663 1.05 41.39 14.55
N ILE A 664 0.40 41.92 15.59
CA ILE A 664 -0.92 42.55 15.49
C ILE A 664 -0.81 43.98 14.95
N SER A 665 0.29 44.69 15.22
CA SER A 665 0.40 46.13 14.96
C SER A 665 1.06 46.50 13.62
N GLN A 666 1.89 45.65 13.01
CA GLN A 666 2.66 46.02 11.81
C GLN A 666 2.16 45.38 10.49
N ARG A 667 1.85 46.24 9.50
CA ARG A 667 1.51 45.89 8.10
C ARG A 667 2.77 45.46 7.32
N TYR A 668 3.29 44.25 7.52
CA TYR A 668 4.40 43.73 6.71
C TYR A 668 3.94 43.03 5.43
N SER A 669 4.63 43.22 4.30
CA SER A 669 4.33 42.64 2.97
C SER A 669 4.32 41.10 2.86
N GLY A 670 4.81 40.37 3.87
CA GLY A 670 4.58 38.92 4.04
C GLY A 670 3.26 38.58 4.78
N TYR A 671 2.32 39.53 4.81
CA TYR A 671 1.23 39.68 5.78
C TYR A 671 0.33 38.46 5.89
N ILE A 672 -0.12 37.92 4.76
CA ILE A 672 -1.29 37.05 4.73
C ILE A 672 -1.06 35.77 5.54
N LYS A 673 0.15 35.21 5.51
CA LYS A 673 0.48 33.95 6.20
C LYS A 673 0.61 34.16 7.71
N ARG A 674 1.37 35.18 8.13
CA ARG A 674 1.59 35.49 9.55
C ARG A 674 0.34 36.01 10.23
N LYS A 675 -0.41 36.86 9.51
CA LYS A 675 -1.69 37.39 9.98
C LYS A 675 -2.68 36.27 10.24
N ARG A 676 -2.83 35.29 9.33
CA ARG A 676 -3.72 34.14 9.52
C ARG A 676 -3.33 33.26 10.69
N PHE A 677 -2.03 33.00 10.86
CA PHE A 677 -1.55 32.24 12.01
C PHE A 677 -1.76 33.00 13.33
N ALA A 678 -1.55 34.33 13.33
CA ALA A 678 -1.82 35.17 14.50
C ALA A 678 -3.33 35.25 14.81
N GLU A 679 -4.17 35.42 13.79
CA GLU A 679 -5.64 35.38 13.85
C GLU A 679 -6.14 34.06 14.46
N MET A 680 -5.51 32.94 14.12
CA MET A 680 -5.79 31.64 14.74
C MET A 680 -5.53 31.65 16.25
N LEU A 681 -4.37 32.14 16.67
CA LEU A 681 -4.03 32.20 18.09
C LEU A 681 -4.92 33.18 18.86
N ILE A 682 -5.33 34.28 18.21
CA ILE A 682 -6.31 35.22 18.75
C ILE A 682 -7.65 34.51 18.99
N SER A 683 -8.10 33.69 18.03
CA SER A 683 -9.40 32.99 18.12
C SER A 683 -9.49 31.97 19.26
N MET A 684 -8.36 31.54 19.83
CA MET A 684 -8.33 30.66 21.00
C MET A 684 -8.80 31.36 22.29
N ASN A 685 -8.90 32.70 22.30
CA ASN A 685 -9.36 33.50 23.45
C ASN A 685 -8.65 33.18 24.78
N LEU A 686 -7.38 32.76 24.72
CA LEU A 686 -6.59 32.42 25.90
C LEU A 686 -5.92 33.67 26.48
N LYS A 687 -5.90 33.76 27.82
CA LYS A 687 -5.03 34.71 28.56
C LYS A 687 -3.57 34.52 28.14
N LYS A 688 -2.76 35.58 28.17
CA LYS A 688 -1.37 35.58 27.68
C LYS A 688 -0.54 34.41 28.22
N ASP A 689 -0.61 34.15 29.53
CA ASP A 689 0.19 33.09 30.16
C ASP A 689 -0.26 31.70 29.72
N LYS A 690 -1.58 31.44 29.75
CA LYS A 690 -2.16 30.17 29.24
C LYS A 690 -1.88 29.95 27.76
N ARG A 691 -1.80 31.03 26.97
CA ARG A 691 -1.46 30.97 25.55
C ARG A 691 0.00 30.59 25.34
N ASN A 692 0.91 31.18 26.10
CA ASN A 692 2.33 30.84 26.02
C ASN A 692 2.56 29.38 26.42
N ASP A 693 1.95 28.94 27.52
CA ASP A 693 1.97 27.53 27.94
C ASP A 693 1.42 26.59 26.85
N TYR A 694 0.30 26.97 26.21
CA TYR A 694 -0.24 26.19 25.09
C TYR A 694 0.71 26.14 23.89
N LEU A 695 1.30 27.28 23.52
CA LEU A 695 2.29 27.36 22.43
C LEU A 695 3.53 26.51 22.74
N ASP A 696 3.91 26.40 24.00
CA ASP A 696 5.05 25.59 24.44
C ASP A 696 4.75 24.11 24.31
N ARG A 697 3.56 23.69 24.74
CA ARG A 697 3.08 22.32 24.50
C ARG A 697 2.95 22.00 23.01
N LEU A 698 2.52 22.97 22.19
CA LEU A 698 2.45 22.79 20.75
C LEU A 698 3.84 22.66 20.10
N LEU A 699 4.81 23.49 20.53
CA LEU A 699 6.20 23.39 20.08
C LEU A 699 6.80 22.04 20.46
N GLU A 700 6.50 21.55 21.66
CA GLU A 700 6.96 20.25 22.14
C GLU A 700 6.33 19.11 21.34
N GLN A 701 5.02 19.14 21.09
CA GLN A 701 4.39 18.15 20.23
C GLN A 701 5.01 18.10 18.83
N ILE A 702 5.39 19.25 18.25
CA ILE A 702 6.07 19.29 16.96
C ILE A 702 7.48 18.65 17.05
N ASN A 703 8.18 18.77 18.18
CA ASN A 703 9.47 18.11 18.38
C ASN A 703 9.28 16.59 18.44
N VAL A 704 8.36 16.12 19.28
CA VAL A 704 8.01 14.70 19.42
C VAL A 704 7.68 14.09 18.06
N ILE A 705 6.82 14.73 17.26
CA ILE A 705 6.46 14.23 15.92
C ILE A 705 7.68 14.22 14.98
N ASN A 706 8.59 15.19 15.07
CA ASN A 706 9.80 15.18 14.23
C ASN A 706 10.74 14.03 14.61
N GLU A 707 10.89 13.74 15.90
CA GLU A 707 11.67 12.61 16.40
C GLU A 707 11.04 11.28 15.98
N GLU A 708 9.72 11.15 16.10
CA GLU A 708 8.98 9.98 15.60
C GLU A 708 9.11 9.81 14.08
N LEU A 709 9.13 10.90 13.31
CA LEU A 709 9.37 10.83 11.86
C LEU A 709 10.80 10.36 11.53
N ASP A 710 11.80 10.74 12.31
CA ASP A 710 13.17 10.24 12.14
C ASP A 710 13.24 8.75 12.51
N PHE A 711 12.64 8.36 13.63
CA PHE A 711 12.51 6.97 14.03
C PHE A 711 11.82 6.13 12.96
N PHE A 712 10.69 6.58 12.40
CA PHE A 712 9.98 5.87 11.34
C PHE A 712 10.76 5.81 10.03
N LYS A 713 11.57 6.82 9.73
CA LYS A 713 12.44 6.83 8.54
C LYS A 713 13.50 5.73 8.64
N GLU A 714 13.99 5.43 9.83
CA GLU A 714 15.01 4.41 10.08
C GLU A 714 14.41 3.00 10.22
N THR A 715 13.35 2.87 11.01
CA THR A 715 12.72 1.57 11.32
C THR A 715 11.83 1.08 10.19
N ASN A 716 11.00 1.96 9.64
CA ASN A 716 9.94 1.64 8.68
C ASN A 716 10.06 2.38 7.34
N PRO A 717 11.26 2.51 6.71
CA PRO A 717 11.32 2.98 5.34
C PRO A 717 10.67 1.95 4.41
N LEU A 718 10.20 2.40 3.25
CA LEU A 718 9.82 1.46 2.21
C LEU A 718 11.07 0.75 1.69
N LYS A 719 11.13 -0.55 1.94
CA LYS A 719 12.21 -1.46 1.56
C LYS A 719 11.74 -2.36 0.42
N LEU A 720 12.63 -2.71 -0.51
CA LEU A 720 12.42 -3.77 -1.49
C LEU A 720 13.53 -4.80 -1.26
N MET A 721 13.17 -6.06 -0.98
CA MET A 721 14.13 -7.12 -0.62
C MET A 721 14.98 -6.80 0.63
N GLY A 722 14.41 -6.07 1.58
CA GLY A 722 15.15 -5.59 2.75
C GLY A 722 16.03 -4.36 2.50
N LEU A 723 16.29 -3.99 1.23
CA LEU A 723 17.04 -2.80 0.89
C LEU A 723 16.14 -1.57 0.90
N THR A 724 16.54 -0.54 1.64
CA THR A 724 15.84 0.75 1.66
C THR A 724 15.89 1.39 0.26
N ALA A 725 14.73 1.66 -0.33
CA ALA A 725 14.67 2.32 -1.61
C ALA A 725 15.18 3.77 -1.48
N SER A 726 16.35 4.05 -2.07
CA SER A 726 17.02 5.35 -2.03
C SER A 726 17.49 5.76 -3.42
N ASP A 727 17.65 7.08 -3.64
CA ASP A 727 18.19 7.61 -4.91
C ASP A 727 19.64 7.12 -5.12
N GLN A 728 20.40 6.90 -4.04
CA GLN A 728 21.76 6.36 -4.10
C GLN A 728 21.77 4.92 -4.60
N LEU A 729 20.91 4.04 -4.06
CA LEU A 729 20.80 2.66 -4.52
C LEU A 729 20.45 2.59 -6.01
N LEU A 730 19.52 3.44 -6.46
CA LEU A 730 19.15 3.53 -7.88
C LEU A 730 20.33 3.93 -8.75
N ASN A 731 21.09 4.96 -8.35
CA ASN A 731 22.29 5.39 -9.08
C ASN A 731 23.33 4.27 -9.15
N SER A 732 23.57 3.54 -8.05
CA SER A 732 24.48 2.38 -8.04
C SER A 732 24.04 1.29 -9.01
N ILE A 733 22.73 0.97 -9.06
CA ILE A 733 22.20 -0.02 -10.01
C ILE A 733 22.36 0.48 -11.45
N TYR A 734 22.03 1.75 -11.73
CA TYR A 734 22.20 2.32 -13.08
C TYR A 734 23.66 2.28 -13.54
N THR A 735 24.59 2.68 -12.68
CA THR A 735 26.03 2.60 -12.99
C THR A 735 26.44 1.16 -13.26
N GLY A 736 26.03 0.20 -12.43
CA GLY A 736 26.31 -1.21 -12.64
C GLY A 736 25.80 -1.74 -13.98
N LEU A 737 24.56 -1.40 -14.35
CA LEU A 737 23.99 -1.80 -15.64
C LEU A 737 24.72 -1.20 -16.84
N VAL A 738 25.11 0.08 -16.76
CA VAL A 738 25.90 0.74 -17.81
C VAL A 738 27.28 0.10 -17.94
N SER A 739 27.94 -0.22 -16.82
CA SER A 739 29.24 -0.90 -16.83
C SER A 739 29.16 -2.28 -17.47
N VAL A 740 28.13 -3.08 -17.15
CA VAL A 740 27.93 -4.39 -17.79
C VAL A 740 27.62 -4.22 -19.28
N ALA A 741 26.77 -3.27 -19.66
CA ALA A 741 26.48 -3.00 -21.07
C ALA A 741 27.75 -2.61 -21.86
N PHE A 742 28.63 -1.80 -21.27
CA PHE A 742 29.91 -1.43 -21.88
C PHE A 742 30.84 -2.63 -22.04
N ALA A 743 30.94 -3.49 -21.02
CA ALA A 743 31.75 -4.71 -21.09
C ALA A 743 31.24 -5.67 -22.19
N LEU A 744 29.92 -5.84 -22.31
CA LEU A 744 29.33 -6.63 -23.38
C LEU A 744 29.62 -6.04 -24.76
N ALA A 745 29.43 -4.72 -24.93
CA ALA A 745 29.73 -4.04 -26.18
C ALA A 745 31.21 -4.17 -26.59
N GLN A 746 32.12 -4.07 -25.61
CA GLN A 746 33.55 -4.27 -25.83
C GLN A 746 33.86 -5.72 -26.27
N SER A 747 33.24 -6.72 -25.63
CA SER A 747 33.39 -8.13 -26.03
C SER A 747 32.94 -8.35 -27.48
N PHE A 748 31.74 -7.85 -27.84
CA PHE A 748 31.23 -7.96 -29.20
C PHE A 748 32.15 -7.25 -30.23
N TYR A 749 32.69 -6.09 -29.89
CA TYR A 749 33.61 -5.38 -30.76
C TYR A 749 34.90 -6.17 -31.02
N GLN A 750 35.43 -6.85 -30.00
CA GLN A 750 36.61 -7.72 -30.13
C GLN A 750 36.32 -8.94 -31.01
N ASP A 751 35.16 -9.57 -30.84
CA ASP A 751 34.75 -10.71 -31.66
C ASP A 751 34.58 -10.32 -33.15
N LEU A 752 33.98 -9.15 -33.43
CA LEU A 752 33.87 -8.62 -34.79
C LEU A 752 35.25 -8.31 -35.41
N GLY A 753 36.16 -7.76 -34.61
CA GLY A 753 37.53 -7.48 -35.05
C GLY A 753 38.32 -8.74 -35.39
N ASN A 754 38.06 -9.85 -34.70
CA ASN A 754 38.67 -11.15 -34.99
C ASN A 754 38.03 -11.83 -36.21
N PHE A 755 36.78 -11.50 -36.55
CA PHE A 755 36.12 -12.05 -37.74
C PHE A 755 36.57 -11.38 -39.05
N GLY A 756 37.03 -10.13 -38.97
CA GLY A 756 37.54 -9.36 -40.11
C GLY A 756 39.03 -9.55 -40.41
N ARG A 757 39.79 -10.21 -39.52
CA ARG A 757 41.17 -10.66 -39.75
C ARG A 757 41.16 -12.12 -40.16
#